data_AF-A0A7H8KPK4-F1
#
_entry.id   AF-A0A7H8KPK4-F1
#
_cell.length_a   1.000
_cell.length_b   1.000
_cell.length_c   1.000
_cell.angle_alpha   90.00
_cell.angle_beta   90.00
_cell.angle_gamma   90.00
#
_symmetry.space_group_name_H-M   'P 1'
#
loop_
_entity.id
_entity.type
_entity.pdbx_description
1 polymer ?
#
loop_
_entity_poly.entity_id
_entity_poly.type
_entity_poly.pdbx_seq_one_letter_code
_entity_poly.pdbx_strand_id
1 'polypeptide(L)'
;MTDDISYAKIHPAIGVARLGNSAHPDGWFYGPETPEPAPVTPGAHKDDTGAIKRQAARFRIYGYDAGGRVVRELTTAEAGVDIEWAVHVANRKSAWYNFDLAFDIPDMQGMQSARRNPKQTDRARLVIDPGRKTLRAGTGDRVEFTGGTFLGVDVPLGRMHTDDHGRLVLLGGTGTSGAPGGEELHSFGNNDGWYDDTSDGPVTATLTLGGRDVPVKGAWVAVAPPNYAPDVKTLRTLWDLLHDLFLQQGTVPPDPEVTFERDVLPILRRFHELQWVNKGFATHYGFGGPQDFLAPAMLARLGSRAERDRELRRQVYTAMRDHARDGLSPQPWPWFYGDAMASRPKSVLQYMTLSDTQIAHLEAWAKGEFSTDPWPGFPRRLEDAPVADQPGLLDRAALDFCLADAFHPGCEVTWPIRRTTVYEEPFRILHRPADRPEPDYGPDLTTRQALADDGPLHAQGPGDLTRWMAVPWQTDTVSCRSGYESTALPSGRYDPHVPTFWPARVPNHVLTAEDFRIVNQEDGTAHSDEERADAFARRASWLRGLRGEYKEQLARSVREWHDFGIVETRRYTVGDGRFPSTVRVESTPGFPLEGVSPDRNLVTLHVPEPVLGTTTHADLLATTAAHTGYSTDAITVGYVDKLDPFGEESANGGGAEPEGGAA
;
A
#
# COMPACT_ATOMS: atom_id res chain seq x y z
N MET A 1 -20.43 30.31 22.57
CA MET A 1 -19.65 29.99 21.35
C MET A 1 -20.19 28.74 20.64
N THR A 2 -21.50 28.49 20.71
CA THR A 2 -22.22 27.44 19.96
C THR A 2 -22.76 27.92 18.60
N ASP A 3 -22.80 29.25 18.41
CA ASP A 3 -23.51 29.91 17.31
C ASP A 3 -22.71 29.96 16.00
N ASP A 4 -21.43 29.58 16.03
CA ASP A 4 -20.54 29.65 14.87
C ASP A 4 -20.45 28.32 14.08
N ILE A 5 -20.99 27.21 14.58
CA ILE A 5 -20.92 25.90 13.88
C ILE A 5 -22.17 25.68 13.02
N SER A 6 -21.99 25.74 11.71
CA SER A 6 -23.04 25.54 10.69
C SER A 6 -23.16 24.08 10.25
N TYR A 7 -22.04 23.37 10.14
CA TYR A 7 -21.98 21.95 9.81
C TYR A 7 -20.71 21.32 10.40
N ALA A 8 -20.57 20.00 10.31
CA ALA A 8 -19.39 19.27 10.74
C ALA A 8 -18.90 18.29 9.67
N LYS A 9 -17.65 17.86 9.77
CA LYS A 9 -17.06 16.83 8.92
C LYS A 9 -16.31 15.78 9.75
N ILE A 10 -16.36 14.53 9.30
CA ILE A 10 -15.56 13.45 9.86
C ILE A 10 -14.17 13.44 9.18
N HIS A 11 -13.12 13.31 10.00
CA HIS A 11 -11.71 13.20 9.57
C HIS A 11 -11.00 12.02 10.26
N PRO A 12 -10.13 11.28 9.57
CA PRO A 12 -9.78 11.43 8.16
C PRO A 12 -10.98 11.16 7.23
N ALA A 13 -11.02 11.82 6.08
CA ALA A 13 -12.06 11.62 5.06
C ALA A 13 -12.02 10.20 4.48
N ILE A 14 -10.82 9.60 4.39
CA ILE A 14 -10.59 8.17 4.13
C ILE A 14 -9.66 7.66 5.24
N GLY A 15 -10.21 6.87 6.17
CA GLY A 15 -9.43 6.20 7.20
C GLY A 15 -8.88 4.85 6.73
N VAL A 16 -7.72 4.47 7.25
CA VAL A 16 -7.06 3.20 6.91
C VAL A 16 -6.81 2.38 8.18
N ALA A 17 -7.53 1.27 8.31
CA ALA A 17 -7.30 0.24 9.30
C ALA A 17 -6.53 -0.92 8.68
N ARG A 18 -5.85 -1.73 9.50
CA ARG A 18 -5.09 -2.90 9.01
C ARG A 18 -5.39 -4.15 9.82
N LEU A 19 -5.42 -5.27 9.11
CA LEU A 19 -5.59 -6.61 9.66
C LEU A 19 -4.47 -6.96 10.65
N GLY A 20 -4.78 -7.86 11.59
CA GLY A 20 -3.86 -8.34 12.61
C GLY A 20 -4.50 -9.50 13.39
N ASN A 21 -3.75 -10.58 13.62
CA ASN A 21 -4.25 -11.81 14.25
C ASN A 21 -4.08 -11.84 15.78
N SER A 22 -3.52 -10.79 16.38
CA SER A 22 -3.39 -10.70 17.83
C SER A 22 -4.77 -10.71 18.52
N ALA A 23 -4.97 -11.67 19.42
CA ALA A 23 -6.16 -11.82 20.25
C ALA A 23 -6.07 -11.06 21.59
N HIS A 24 -4.91 -10.46 21.91
CA HIS A 24 -4.70 -9.71 23.14
C HIS A 24 -5.64 -8.48 23.25
N PRO A 25 -6.06 -8.08 24.47
CA PRO A 25 -6.87 -6.87 24.67
C PRO A 25 -6.19 -5.58 24.14
N ASP A 26 -4.87 -5.49 24.28
CA ASP A 26 -3.98 -4.46 23.74
C ASP A 26 -3.34 -4.87 22.40
N GLY A 27 -3.98 -5.83 21.70
CA GLY A 27 -3.59 -6.39 20.42
C GLY A 27 -3.81 -5.48 19.22
N TRP A 28 -3.68 -4.17 19.42
CA TRP A 28 -3.89 -3.15 18.41
C TRP A 28 -3.24 -1.81 18.80
N PHE A 29 -3.06 -0.92 17.83
CA PHE A 29 -2.53 0.43 18.01
C PHE A 29 -3.22 1.41 17.03
N TYR A 30 -3.12 2.72 17.28
CA TYR A 30 -3.66 3.72 16.36
C TYR A 30 -2.78 3.89 15.12
N GLY A 31 -3.42 4.03 13.96
CA GLY A 31 -2.74 4.52 12.75
C GLY A 31 -2.21 5.96 12.91
N PRO A 32 -1.41 6.43 11.95
CA PRO A 32 -0.81 7.76 11.99
C PRO A 32 -1.88 8.86 11.88
N GLU A 33 -1.75 9.90 12.70
CA GLU A 33 -2.60 11.12 12.67
C GLU A 33 -1.83 12.38 12.23
N THR A 34 -0.54 12.22 11.91
CA THR A 34 0.30 13.24 11.27
C THR A 34 1.16 12.57 10.19
N PRO A 35 1.56 13.28 9.12
CA PRO A 35 2.42 12.71 8.09
C PRO A 35 3.80 12.28 8.59
N GLU A 36 4.31 12.85 9.68
CA GLU A 36 5.59 12.44 10.28
C GLU A 36 5.48 12.15 11.79
N PRO A 37 4.78 11.07 12.16
CA PRO A 37 4.63 10.69 13.56
C PRO A 37 5.99 10.30 14.15
N ALA A 38 6.05 10.25 15.48
CA ALA A 38 7.20 9.62 16.14
C ALA A 38 7.26 8.13 15.75
N PRO A 39 8.46 7.56 15.51
CA PRO A 39 8.59 6.13 15.27
C PRO A 39 8.01 5.32 16.42
N VAL A 40 7.36 4.22 16.09
CA VAL A 40 6.80 3.31 17.09
C VAL A 40 7.94 2.54 17.76
N THR A 41 7.83 2.29 19.08
CA THR A 41 8.80 1.49 19.83
C THR A 41 9.00 0.10 19.18
N PRO A 42 10.25 -0.39 19.03
CA PRO A 42 10.49 -1.75 18.53
C PRO A 42 9.72 -2.81 19.32
N GLY A 43 9.16 -3.80 18.63
CA GLY A 43 8.31 -4.84 19.19
C GLY A 43 6.85 -4.43 19.42
N ALA A 44 6.43 -3.22 19.04
CA ALA A 44 5.05 -2.77 19.24
C ALA A 44 4.06 -3.35 18.23
N HIS A 45 4.52 -3.88 17.10
CA HIS A 45 3.65 -4.34 16.01
C HIS A 45 3.25 -5.82 16.11
N LYS A 46 3.94 -6.59 16.96
CA LYS A 46 3.58 -7.97 17.29
C LYS A 46 3.37 -8.11 18.80
N ASP A 47 2.52 -9.04 19.20
CA ASP A 47 2.44 -9.45 20.61
C ASP A 47 3.55 -10.47 20.96
N ASP A 48 3.57 -10.90 22.21
CA ASP A 48 4.55 -11.85 22.75
C ASP A 48 4.42 -13.27 22.17
N THR A 49 3.32 -13.57 21.47
CA THR A 49 3.12 -14.82 20.72
C THR A 49 3.63 -14.73 19.28
N GLY A 50 4.01 -13.54 18.82
CA GLY A 50 4.40 -13.27 17.43
C GLY A 50 3.22 -12.92 16.52
N ALA A 51 2.00 -12.81 17.05
CA ALA A 51 0.84 -12.39 16.28
C ALA A 51 0.88 -10.87 16.00
N ILE A 52 0.45 -10.47 14.82
CA ILE A 52 0.46 -9.07 14.38
C ILE A 52 -0.69 -8.31 15.05
N LYS A 53 -0.38 -7.17 15.66
CA LYS A 53 -1.37 -6.23 16.21
C LYS A 53 -2.11 -5.50 15.10
N ARG A 54 -3.41 -5.28 15.27
CA ARG A 54 -4.23 -4.52 14.31
C ARG A 54 -3.88 -3.03 14.34
N GLN A 55 -3.88 -2.38 13.18
CA GLN A 55 -3.86 -0.92 13.11
C GLN A 55 -5.31 -0.41 13.09
N ALA A 56 -5.68 0.43 14.05
CA ALA A 56 -6.98 1.06 14.12
C ALA A 56 -7.02 2.38 13.36
N ALA A 57 -8.11 2.64 12.63
CA ALA A 57 -8.44 3.98 12.15
C ALA A 57 -9.20 4.73 13.24
N ARG A 58 -8.70 5.92 13.63
CA ARG A 58 -9.40 6.81 14.56
C ARG A 58 -10.04 7.96 13.79
N PHE A 59 -11.34 8.15 13.98
CA PHE A 59 -12.12 9.20 13.34
C PHE A 59 -12.56 10.26 14.36
N ARG A 60 -12.44 11.51 13.97
CA ARG A 60 -12.74 12.72 14.74
C ARG A 60 -13.77 13.56 13.99
N ILE A 61 -14.54 14.37 14.71
CA ILE A 61 -15.52 15.30 14.11
C ILE A 61 -15.05 16.73 14.34
N TYR A 62 -14.95 17.53 13.29
CA TYR A 62 -14.66 18.96 13.38
C TYR A 62 -15.86 19.78 12.95
N GLY A 63 -16.18 20.82 13.73
CA GLY A 63 -17.21 21.80 13.41
C GLY A 63 -16.66 22.92 12.52
N TYR A 64 -17.47 23.35 11.56
CA TYR A 64 -17.15 24.38 10.58
C TYR A 64 -18.18 25.50 10.60
N ASP A 65 -17.73 26.73 10.34
CA ASP A 65 -18.62 27.86 10.13
C ASP A 65 -19.23 27.88 8.71
N ALA A 66 -20.12 28.83 8.47
CA ALA A 66 -20.77 28.99 7.16
C ALA A 66 -19.79 29.33 6.03
N GLY A 67 -18.60 29.85 6.36
CA GLY A 67 -17.51 30.13 5.43
C GLY A 67 -16.57 28.95 5.20
N GLY A 68 -16.81 27.80 5.84
CA GLY A 68 -15.97 26.62 5.73
C GLY A 68 -14.67 26.68 6.52
N ARG A 69 -14.56 27.58 7.51
CA ARG A 69 -13.41 27.61 8.43
C ARG A 69 -13.63 26.62 9.56
N VAL A 70 -12.58 25.89 9.91
CA VAL A 70 -12.59 24.99 11.07
C VAL A 70 -12.73 25.82 12.34
N VAL A 71 -13.74 25.53 13.15
CA VAL A 71 -13.95 26.18 14.44
C VAL A 71 -13.21 25.41 15.53
N ARG A 72 -13.44 24.09 15.62
CA ARG A 72 -12.88 23.19 16.65
C ARG A 72 -13.25 21.73 16.41
N GLU A 73 -12.55 20.82 17.09
CA GLU A 73 -13.00 19.44 17.29
C GLU A 73 -14.27 19.43 18.17
N LEU A 74 -15.18 18.49 17.92
CA LEU A 74 -16.39 18.24 18.71
C LEU A 74 -16.23 16.89 19.42
N THR A 75 -16.23 16.91 20.76
CA THR A 75 -16.02 15.72 21.59
C THR A 75 -17.12 15.55 22.64
N THR A 76 -17.32 14.32 23.12
CA THR A 76 -18.30 14.03 24.20
C THR A 76 -17.87 14.57 25.57
N ALA A 77 -16.62 15.04 25.71
CA ALA A 77 -16.15 15.73 26.90
C ALA A 77 -16.80 17.10 27.10
N GLU A 78 -17.43 17.64 26.05
CA GLU A 78 -18.09 18.94 26.08
C GLU A 78 -19.59 18.83 26.39
N ALA A 79 -20.07 19.70 27.27
CA ALA A 79 -21.49 19.76 27.60
C ALA A 79 -22.33 20.08 26.35
N GLY A 80 -23.33 19.22 26.09
CA GLY A 80 -24.28 19.40 25.01
C GLY A 80 -23.85 18.84 23.66
N VAL A 81 -22.72 18.12 23.57
CA VAL A 81 -22.34 17.34 22.38
C VAL A 81 -22.82 15.89 22.55
N ASP A 82 -23.72 15.43 21.68
CA ASP A 82 -24.14 14.02 21.59
C ASP A 82 -23.80 13.49 20.20
N ILE A 83 -23.12 12.34 20.16
CA ILE A 83 -22.62 11.72 18.93
C ILE A 83 -23.10 10.27 18.87
N GLU A 84 -23.73 9.90 17.76
CA GLU A 84 -23.97 8.49 17.43
C GLU A 84 -23.27 8.17 16.10
N TRP A 85 -22.27 7.31 16.17
CA TRP A 85 -21.52 6.82 15.03
C TRP A 85 -22.30 5.72 14.31
N ALA A 86 -22.10 5.63 13.00
CA ALA A 86 -22.58 4.51 12.22
C ALA A 86 -21.62 4.13 11.11
N VAL A 87 -21.40 2.83 10.97
CA VAL A 87 -20.43 2.24 10.05
C VAL A 87 -21.09 1.08 9.32
N HIS A 88 -20.84 0.97 8.01
CA HIS A 88 -21.29 -0.17 7.20
C HIS A 88 -20.13 -0.64 6.33
N VAL A 89 -19.33 -1.58 6.81
CA VAL A 89 -18.25 -2.20 6.02
C VAL A 89 -18.75 -3.48 5.37
N ALA A 90 -18.24 -3.81 4.17
CA ALA A 90 -18.48 -5.10 3.51
C ALA A 90 -17.26 -5.55 2.71
N ASN A 91 -17.22 -6.84 2.35
CA ASN A 91 -16.28 -7.40 1.39
C ASN A 91 -17.04 -7.95 0.19
N ARG A 92 -16.70 -7.47 -1.01
CA ARG A 92 -17.34 -7.85 -2.27
C ARG A 92 -16.38 -8.50 -3.28
N LYS A 93 -15.15 -8.82 -2.87
CA LYS A 93 -14.09 -9.29 -3.79
C LYS A 93 -14.49 -10.52 -4.57
N SER A 94 -15.03 -11.53 -3.89
CA SER A 94 -15.42 -12.81 -4.49
C SER A 94 -16.66 -12.67 -5.39
N ALA A 95 -17.46 -11.62 -5.19
CA ALA A 95 -18.62 -11.29 -6.00
C ALA A 95 -18.28 -10.39 -7.20
N TRP A 96 -17.02 -9.93 -7.32
CA TRP A 96 -16.60 -8.98 -8.35
C TRP A 96 -15.96 -9.67 -9.56
N TYR A 97 -15.35 -8.88 -10.44
CA TYR A 97 -14.62 -9.31 -11.62
C TYR A 97 -13.16 -9.64 -11.28
N ASN A 98 -12.54 -10.43 -12.17
CA ASN A 98 -11.10 -10.66 -12.14
C ASN A 98 -10.35 -9.34 -12.23
N PHE A 99 -9.20 -9.29 -11.57
CA PHE A 99 -8.22 -8.24 -11.80
C PHE A 99 -7.21 -8.75 -12.83
N ASP A 100 -7.28 -8.22 -14.04
CA ASP A 100 -6.34 -8.53 -15.12
C ASP A 100 -5.34 -7.37 -15.27
N LEU A 101 -5.85 -6.17 -15.59
CA LEU A 101 -5.15 -4.89 -15.50
C LEU A 101 -6.16 -3.78 -15.09
N ALA A 102 -5.67 -2.59 -14.80
CA ALA A 102 -6.52 -1.43 -14.52
C ALA A 102 -7.35 -1.02 -15.75
N PHE A 103 -8.67 -0.85 -15.61
CA PHE A 103 -9.56 -0.54 -16.75
C PHE A 103 -9.34 0.87 -17.34
N ASP A 104 -8.64 1.77 -16.65
CA ASP A 104 -8.42 3.15 -17.10
C ASP A 104 -7.09 3.37 -17.84
N ILE A 105 -6.39 2.30 -18.22
CA ILE A 105 -5.17 2.37 -19.03
C ILE A 105 -5.42 1.90 -20.48
N PRO A 106 -4.61 2.36 -21.47
CA PRO A 106 -4.75 1.95 -22.86
C PRO A 106 -4.68 0.44 -23.09
N ASP A 107 -3.88 -0.28 -22.28
CA ASP A 107 -3.69 -1.73 -22.37
C ASP A 107 -4.97 -2.55 -22.13
N MET A 108 -6.00 -1.96 -21.50
CA MET A 108 -7.32 -2.60 -21.34
C MET A 108 -8.34 -2.21 -22.42
N GLN A 109 -7.99 -1.33 -23.37
CA GLN A 109 -8.93 -0.93 -24.42
C GLN A 109 -9.34 -2.11 -25.30
N GLY A 110 -10.65 -2.33 -25.43
CA GLY A 110 -11.21 -3.49 -26.16
C GLY A 110 -11.14 -4.81 -25.39
N MET A 111 -10.57 -4.83 -24.19
CA MET A 111 -10.53 -6.00 -23.30
C MET A 111 -11.70 -5.99 -22.31
N GLN A 112 -11.90 -7.14 -21.67
CA GLN A 112 -12.91 -7.38 -20.64
C GLN A 112 -12.37 -8.33 -19.57
N SER A 113 -12.90 -8.21 -18.36
CA SER A 113 -12.60 -9.14 -17.27
C SER A 113 -13.84 -9.94 -16.89
N ALA A 114 -13.70 -11.26 -16.83
CA ALA A 114 -14.77 -12.16 -16.40
C ALA A 114 -15.05 -12.03 -14.90
N ARG A 115 -16.27 -12.40 -14.47
CA ARG A 115 -16.60 -12.52 -13.04
C ARG A 115 -15.75 -13.59 -12.35
N ARG A 116 -15.32 -13.29 -11.12
CA ARG A 116 -14.93 -14.31 -10.15
C ARG A 116 -16.15 -15.14 -9.79
N ASN A 117 -15.94 -16.42 -9.49
CA ASN A 117 -16.94 -17.41 -9.13
C ASN A 117 -18.08 -17.52 -10.17
N PRO A 118 -17.81 -17.65 -11.48
CA PRO A 118 -18.83 -17.57 -12.52
C PRO A 118 -19.86 -18.71 -12.42
N LYS A 119 -19.50 -19.82 -11.76
CA LYS A 119 -20.38 -20.97 -11.52
C LYS A 119 -21.41 -20.74 -10.40
N GLN A 120 -21.22 -19.71 -9.57
CA GLN A 120 -22.13 -19.42 -8.46
C GLN A 120 -23.29 -18.52 -8.93
N THR A 121 -24.49 -19.09 -8.97
CA THR A 121 -25.70 -18.40 -9.46
C THR A 121 -26.27 -17.44 -8.41
N ASP A 122 -26.27 -17.84 -7.13
CA ASP A 122 -26.65 -16.97 -6.02
C ASP A 122 -25.45 -16.08 -5.61
N ARG A 123 -25.31 -14.96 -6.32
CA ARG A 123 -24.21 -14.00 -6.16
C ARG A 123 -24.20 -13.32 -4.79
N ALA A 124 -25.35 -13.16 -4.14
CA ALA A 124 -25.41 -12.53 -2.82
C ALA A 124 -24.62 -13.32 -1.77
N ARG A 125 -24.51 -14.65 -1.92
CA ARG A 125 -23.71 -15.52 -1.04
C ARG A 125 -22.19 -15.34 -1.17
N LEU A 126 -21.72 -14.54 -2.12
CA LEU A 126 -20.30 -14.20 -2.31
C LEU A 126 -19.93 -12.86 -1.66
N VAL A 127 -20.91 -12.12 -1.13
CA VAL A 127 -20.72 -10.84 -0.46
C VAL A 127 -20.76 -11.05 1.05
N ILE A 128 -19.71 -10.63 1.74
CA ILE A 128 -19.69 -10.60 3.20
C ILE A 128 -20.18 -9.22 3.63
N ASP A 129 -21.43 -9.14 4.07
CA ASP A 129 -22.06 -7.89 4.53
C ASP A 129 -22.71 -8.07 5.92
N PRO A 130 -22.07 -7.59 7.01
CA PRO A 130 -22.65 -7.60 8.36
C PRO A 130 -23.74 -6.54 8.58
N GLY A 131 -24.03 -5.71 7.57
CA GLY A 131 -24.97 -4.61 7.63
C GLY A 131 -24.44 -3.40 8.40
N ARG A 132 -25.20 -2.30 8.32
CA ARG A 132 -24.93 -1.07 9.06
C ARG A 132 -25.02 -1.31 10.57
N LYS A 133 -23.99 -0.89 11.31
CA LYS A 133 -23.95 -0.89 12.77
C LYS A 133 -23.92 0.53 13.31
N THR A 134 -24.45 0.75 14.51
CA THR A 134 -24.44 2.05 15.21
C THR A 134 -23.80 1.94 16.59
N LEU A 135 -23.23 3.03 17.08
CA LEU A 135 -22.61 3.15 18.40
C LEU A 135 -22.79 4.56 18.94
N ARG A 136 -23.43 4.70 20.09
CA ARG A 136 -23.49 5.98 20.82
C ARG A 136 -22.15 6.23 21.51
N ALA A 137 -21.57 7.40 21.30
CA ALA A 137 -20.28 7.74 21.86
C ALA A 137 -20.35 7.88 23.39
N GLY A 138 -19.30 7.44 24.09
CA GLY A 138 -19.18 7.59 25.54
C GLY A 138 -19.96 6.57 26.38
N THR A 139 -20.64 5.60 25.78
CA THR A 139 -21.33 4.52 26.53
C THR A 139 -20.37 3.43 27.03
N GLY A 140 -19.17 3.35 26.46
CA GLY A 140 -18.22 2.25 26.69
C GLY A 140 -18.53 0.98 25.89
N ASP A 141 -19.57 1.00 25.05
CA ASP A 141 -19.96 -0.14 24.23
C ASP A 141 -18.92 -0.47 23.15
N ARG A 142 -18.93 -1.75 22.76
CA ARG A 142 -18.15 -2.28 21.65
C ARG A 142 -19.09 -3.00 20.71
N VAL A 143 -18.97 -2.74 19.41
CA VAL A 143 -19.85 -3.30 18.39
C VAL A 143 -19.03 -4.07 17.37
N GLU A 144 -19.30 -5.36 17.25
CA GLU A 144 -18.65 -6.24 16.29
C GLU A 144 -19.37 -6.19 14.93
N PHE A 145 -18.60 -6.22 13.84
CA PHE A 145 -19.10 -6.30 12.47
C PHE A 145 -19.39 -7.76 12.09
N THR A 146 -20.35 -8.36 12.80
CA THR A 146 -20.82 -9.74 12.59
C THR A 146 -22.17 -9.81 11.87
N GLY A 147 -22.46 -10.97 11.28
CA GLY A 147 -23.68 -11.23 10.50
C GLY A 147 -23.45 -11.38 9.00
N GLY A 148 -22.26 -11.07 8.50
CA GLY A 148 -21.85 -11.33 7.12
C GLY A 148 -21.31 -12.76 6.97
N THR A 149 -21.64 -13.42 5.87
CA THR A 149 -21.19 -14.80 5.58
C THR A 149 -20.68 -14.93 4.16
N PHE A 150 -19.68 -15.77 3.95
CA PHE A 150 -19.27 -16.23 2.62
C PHE A 150 -19.67 -17.70 2.43
N LEU A 151 -20.56 -17.96 1.46
CA LEU A 151 -21.11 -19.29 1.17
C LEU A 151 -21.68 -20.04 2.41
N GLY A 152 -22.05 -19.32 3.48
CA GLY A 152 -22.57 -19.87 4.73
C GLY A 152 -21.53 -19.99 5.86
N VAL A 153 -20.27 -19.58 5.63
CA VAL A 153 -19.25 -19.43 6.67
C VAL A 153 -19.31 -18.02 7.23
N ASP A 154 -19.38 -17.88 8.56
CA ASP A 154 -19.34 -16.60 9.24
C ASP A 154 -17.98 -15.92 9.06
N VAL A 155 -17.97 -14.66 8.63
CA VAL A 155 -16.74 -13.87 8.45
C VAL A 155 -16.90 -12.51 9.13
N PRO A 156 -16.44 -12.36 10.39
CA PRO A 156 -16.41 -11.07 11.06
C PRO A 156 -15.45 -10.09 10.35
N LEU A 157 -15.91 -8.86 10.10
CA LEU A 157 -15.10 -7.84 9.40
C LEU A 157 -14.40 -6.85 10.36
N GLY A 158 -14.38 -7.16 11.66
CA GLY A 158 -13.74 -6.35 12.69
C GLY A 158 -14.73 -5.78 13.70
N ARG A 159 -14.42 -4.62 14.27
CA ARG A 159 -15.24 -3.97 15.32
C ARG A 159 -15.04 -2.47 15.39
N MET A 160 -15.97 -1.80 16.06
CA MET A 160 -15.84 -0.40 16.47
C MET A 160 -16.10 -0.19 17.95
N HIS A 161 -15.47 0.85 18.49
CA HIS A 161 -15.72 1.40 19.82
C HIS A 161 -15.41 2.90 19.80
N THR A 162 -15.61 3.60 20.92
CA THR A 162 -15.14 4.97 21.08
C THR A 162 -14.03 5.08 22.11
N ASP A 163 -13.12 6.03 21.91
CA ASP A 163 -12.17 6.43 22.95
C ASP A 163 -12.83 7.33 24.00
N ASP A 164 -12.05 7.74 25.02
CA ASP A 164 -12.53 8.54 26.16
C ASP A 164 -13.02 9.96 25.77
N HIS A 165 -12.79 10.40 24.53
CA HIS A 165 -13.31 11.65 24.00
C HIS A 165 -14.54 11.44 23.10
N GLY A 166 -14.99 10.19 22.92
CA GLY A 166 -16.09 9.84 22.02
C GLY A 166 -15.68 9.76 20.55
N ARG A 167 -14.37 9.74 20.24
CA ARG A 167 -13.86 9.55 18.88
C ARG A 167 -14.06 8.10 18.48
N LEU A 168 -14.46 7.83 17.25
CA LEU A 168 -14.63 6.47 16.75
C LEU A 168 -13.27 5.81 16.55
N VAL A 169 -13.12 4.60 17.05
CA VAL A 169 -11.97 3.73 16.83
C VAL A 169 -12.45 2.47 16.14
N LEU A 170 -11.99 2.28 14.90
CA LEU A 170 -12.37 1.17 14.05
C LEU A 170 -11.19 0.22 13.83
N LEU A 171 -11.43 -1.06 14.11
CA LEU A 171 -10.49 -2.16 13.90
C LEU A 171 -11.02 -3.07 12.80
N GLY A 172 -10.13 -3.49 11.89
CA GLY A 172 -10.46 -4.45 10.85
C GLY A 172 -10.59 -5.89 11.35
N GLY A 173 -10.72 -6.81 10.39
CA GLY A 173 -10.67 -8.26 10.61
C GLY A 173 -9.35 -8.77 11.19
N THR A 174 -9.27 -10.08 11.35
CA THR A 174 -8.14 -10.79 11.98
C THR A 174 -7.11 -11.31 10.99
N GLY A 175 -7.30 -11.08 9.69
CA GLY A 175 -6.45 -11.62 8.62
C GLY A 175 -6.82 -13.04 8.20
N THR A 176 -8.08 -13.42 8.41
CA THR A 176 -8.63 -14.72 8.05
C THR A 176 -8.99 -14.76 6.57
N SER A 177 -8.54 -15.81 5.89
CA SER A 177 -8.92 -16.15 4.52
C SER A 177 -9.23 -17.64 4.42
N GLY A 178 -10.10 -18.03 3.49
CA GLY A 178 -10.43 -19.44 3.33
C GLY A 178 -11.23 -19.76 2.07
N ALA A 179 -11.42 -21.06 1.84
CA ALA A 179 -12.21 -21.63 0.75
C ALA A 179 -13.07 -22.77 1.29
N PRO A 180 -14.39 -22.57 1.53
CA PRO A 180 -15.25 -23.58 2.14
C PRO A 180 -15.38 -24.87 1.33
N GLY A 181 -15.18 -24.82 0.01
CA GLY A 181 -15.18 -25.99 -0.87
C GLY A 181 -13.83 -26.71 -0.96
N GLY A 182 -12.78 -26.18 -0.31
CA GLY A 182 -11.43 -26.73 -0.36
C GLY A 182 -10.70 -26.45 -1.67
N GLU A 183 -11.10 -25.40 -2.39
CA GLU A 183 -10.47 -24.97 -3.63
C GLU A 183 -8.99 -24.60 -3.42
N GLU A 184 -8.13 -25.05 -4.33
CA GLU A 184 -6.70 -24.72 -4.31
C GLU A 184 -6.43 -23.28 -4.77
N LEU A 185 -5.31 -22.70 -4.35
CA LEU A 185 -4.82 -21.42 -4.86
C LEU A 185 -3.99 -21.64 -6.12
N HIS A 186 -4.26 -20.82 -7.14
CA HIS A 186 -3.55 -20.87 -8.43
C HIS A 186 -3.14 -19.49 -8.92
N SER A 187 -3.75 -18.43 -8.38
CA SER A 187 -3.59 -17.07 -8.85
C SER A 187 -3.08 -16.14 -7.75
N PHE A 188 -2.33 -15.10 -8.13
CA PHE A 188 -1.98 -14.02 -7.22
C PHE A 188 -3.20 -13.24 -6.72
N GLY A 189 -4.32 -13.22 -7.46
CA GLY A 189 -5.48 -12.40 -7.09
C GLY A 189 -6.87 -12.89 -7.48
N ASN A 190 -7.00 -13.85 -8.39
CA ASN A 190 -8.28 -14.32 -8.93
C ASN A 190 -8.52 -15.80 -8.57
N ASN A 191 -8.80 -16.08 -7.30
CA ASN A 191 -9.04 -17.43 -6.81
C ASN A 191 -10.54 -17.68 -6.54
N ASP A 192 -11.19 -18.43 -7.42
CA ASP A 192 -12.59 -18.86 -7.22
C ASP A 192 -12.73 -19.75 -5.98
N GLY A 193 -13.85 -19.62 -5.28
CA GLY A 193 -14.15 -20.31 -4.02
C GLY A 193 -13.56 -19.65 -2.78
N TRP A 194 -12.70 -18.64 -2.93
CA TRP A 194 -12.00 -17.98 -1.82
C TRP A 194 -12.67 -16.72 -1.30
N TYR A 195 -12.43 -16.41 -0.03
CA TYR A 195 -12.75 -15.15 0.64
C TYR A 195 -11.58 -14.69 1.53
N ASP A 196 -11.64 -13.42 1.95
CA ASP A 196 -10.84 -12.86 3.04
C ASP A 196 -11.66 -11.89 3.89
N ASP A 197 -11.08 -11.37 4.97
CA ASP A 197 -11.72 -10.46 5.92
C ASP A 197 -11.24 -9.00 5.83
N THR A 198 -10.66 -8.61 4.69
CA THR A 198 -10.55 -7.18 4.33
C THR A 198 -11.94 -6.60 4.07
N SER A 199 -12.09 -5.28 4.11
CA SER A 199 -13.38 -4.63 3.85
C SER A 199 -13.22 -3.14 3.63
N ASP A 200 -14.27 -2.49 3.17
CA ASP A 200 -14.36 -1.03 3.19
C ASP A 200 -15.81 -0.58 3.30
N GLY A 201 -16.03 0.69 3.64
CA GLY A 201 -17.37 1.24 3.65
C GLY A 201 -17.52 2.62 4.30
N PRO A 202 -18.75 3.18 4.25
CA PRO A 202 -19.04 4.50 4.79
C PRO A 202 -18.96 4.54 6.32
N VAL A 203 -18.45 5.65 6.82
CA VAL A 203 -18.44 6.09 8.22
C VAL A 203 -19.27 7.37 8.31
N THR A 204 -20.33 7.35 9.11
CA THR A 204 -21.27 8.47 9.27
C THR A 204 -21.51 8.74 10.75
N ALA A 205 -22.04 9.91 11.09
CA ALA A 205 -22.45 10.22 12.45
C ALA A 205 -23.70 11.09 12.44
N THR A 206 -24.56 10.92 13.45
CA THR A 206 -25.50 11.97 13.87
C THR A 206 -24.87 12.76 15.01
N LEU A 207 -25.12 14.07 15.02
CA LEU A 207 -24.52 15.00 15.96
C LEU A 207 -25.58 16.01 16.42
N THR A 208 -25.75 16.13 17.73
CA THR A 208 -26.47 17.26 18.33
C THR A 208 -25.51 18.13 19.14
N LEU A 209 -25.68 19.44 19.03
CA LEU A 209 -24.90 20.45 19.75
C LEU A 209 -25.86 21.42 20.46
N GLY A 210 -25.93 21.35 21.79
CA GLY A 210 -26.86 22.17 22.58
C GLY A 210 -28.33 21.90 22.25
N GLY A 211 -28.67 20.66 21.88
CA GLY A 211 -30.03 20.26 21.47
C GLY A 211 -30.39 20.59 20.01
N ARG A 212 -29.45 21.11 19.22
CA ARG A 212 -29.62 21.37 17.78
C ARG A 212 -28.91 20.30 16.96
N ASP A 213 -29.59 19.77 15.95
CA ASP A 213 -28.98 18.88 14.97
C ASP A 213 -27.96 19.64 14.10
N VAL A 214 -26.76 19.06 13.94
CA VAL A 214 -25.70 19.60 13.10
C VAL A 214 -25.48 18.63 11.93
N PRO A 215 -25.60 19.08 10.67
CA PRO A 215 -25.29 18.23 9.52
C PRO A 215 -23.82 17.77 9.55
N VAL A 216 -23.59 16.47 9.36
CA VAL A 216 -22.24 15.87 9.35
C VAL A 216 -21.95 15.30 7.96
N LYS A 217 -20.85 15.72 7.34
CA LYS A 217 -20.33 15.04 6.14
C LYS A 217 -19.60 13.76 6.52
N GLY A 218 -19.99 12.66 5.86
CA GLY A 218 -19.47 11.30 6.09
C GLY A 218 -18.03 11.12 5.65
N ALA A 219 -17.37 10.08 6.15
CA ALA A 219 -16.05 9.63 5.72
C ALA A 219 -16.13 8.17 5.22
N TRP A 220 -14.99 7.62 4.82
CA TRP A 220 -14.85 6.22 4.43
C TRP A 220 -13.79 5.51 5.26
N VAL A 221 -13.88 4.20 5.39
CA VAL A 221 -12.80 3.36 5.92
C VAL A 221 -12.41 2.29 4.91
N ALA A 222 -11.11 2.07 4.73
CA ALA A 222 -10.57 0.88 4.06
C ALA A 222 -9.78 0.05 5.07
N VAL A 223 -10.06 -1.26 5.12
CA VAL A 223 -9.36 -2.24 5.94
C VAL A 223 -8.41 -3.01 5.02
N ALA A 224 -7.12 -2.71 5.16
CA ALA A 224 -6.06 -3.22 4.29
C ALA A 224 -5.24 -4.35 4.94
N PRO A 225 -4.41 -5.05 4.16
CA PRO A 225 -3.35 -5.90 4.68
C PRO A 225 -2.43 -5.22 5.72
N PRO A 226 -1.69 -6.00 6.53
CA PRO A 226 -0.67 -5.45 7.43
C PRO A 226 0.36 -4.59 6.71
N ASN A 227 0.97 -3.66 7.46
CA ASN A 227 2.12 -2.89 7.00
C ASN A 227 3.40 -3.49 7.58
N TYR A 228 4.20 -4.18 6.76
CA TYR A 228 5.43 -4.83 7.21
C TYR A 228 6.63 -3.89 7.25
N ALA A 229 6.46 -2.60 6.90
CA ALA A 229 7.47 -1.55 7.07
C ALA A 229 6.82 -0.22 7.46
N PRO A 230 6.25 -0.11 8.68
CA PRO A 230 5.43 1.01 9.15
C PRO A 230 6.04 2.40 8.94
N ASP A 231 7.35 2.52 9.12
CA ASP A 231 8.07 3.80 9.02
C ASP A 231 8.57 4.11 7.60
N VAL A 232 8.37 3.24 6.61
CA VAL A 232 8.87 3.42 5.24
C VAL A 232 7.73 3.89 4.32
N LYS A 233 7.98 4.96 3.56
CA LYS A 233 7.07 5.45 2.52
C LYS A 233 7.57 5.09 1.13
N THR A 234 6.63 4.80 0.23
CA THR A 234 6.92 4.69 -1.22
C THR A 234 7.16 6.08 -1.82
N LEU A 235 7.67 6.13 -3.05
CA LEU A 235 7.95 7.37 -3.77
C LEU A 235 6.69 8.16 -4.12
N ARG A 236 5.63 7.45 -4.54
CA ARG A 236 4.29 8.00 -4.77
C ARG A 236 3.30 7.33 -3.83
N THR A 237 2.87 8.07 -2.83
CA THR A 237 1.87 7.63 -1.85
C THR A 237 0.47 7.85 -2.39
N LEU A 238 -0.54 7.26 -1.75
CA LEU A 238 -1.94 7.54 -2.09
C LEU A 238 -2.28 9.03 -1.89
N TRP A 239 -1.65 9.70 -0.92
CA TRP A 239 -1.76 11.15 -0.79
C TRP A 239 -1.23 11.88 -2.03
N ASP A 240 -0.03 11.54 -2.51
CA ASP A 240 0.57 12.20 -3.67
C ASP A 240 -0.29 12.00 -4.93
N LEU A 241 -0.85 10.79 -5.13
CA LEU A 241 -1.77 10.49 -6.22
C LEU A 241 -3.05 11.35 -6.17
N LEU A 242 -3.71 11.40 -5.01
CA LEU A 242 -4.98 12.13 -4.89
C LEU A 242 -4.80 13.64 -4.86
N HIS A 243 -3.72 14.12 -4.24
CA HIS A 243 -3.38 15.53 -4.26
C HIS A 243 -3.12 16.00 -5.69
N ASP A 244 -2.31 15.27 -6.46
CA ASP A 244 -2.09 15.54 -7.88
C ASP A 244 -3.40 15.52 -8.69
N LEU A 245 -4.26 14.52 -8.49
CA LEU A 245 -5.58 14.46 -9.13
C LEU A 245 -6.41 15.73 -8.87
N PHE A 246 -6.55 16.15 -7.62
CA PHE A 246 -7.39 17.31 -7.27
C PHE A 246 -6.74 18.65 -7.63
N LEU A 247 -5.42 18.73 -7.67
CA LEU A 247 -4.70 19.87 -8.24
C LEU A 247 -5.00 20.01 -9.73
N GLN A 248 -4.90 18.92 -10.51
CA GLN A 248 -5.18 18.93 -11.94
C GLN A 248 -6.65 19.28 -12.25
N GLN A 249 -7.57 18.90 -11.37
CA GLN A 249 -8.98 19.29 -11.46
C GLN A 249 -9.26 20.73 -11.00
N GLY A 250 -8.28 21.42 -10.39
CA GLY A 250 -8.45 22.77 -9.83
C GLY A 250 -9.35 22.83 -8.60
N THR A 251 -9.60 21.70 -7.92
CA THR A 251 -10.41 21.63 -6.69
C THR A 251 -9.58 21.75 -5.43
N VAL A 252 -8.26 21.57 -5.54
CA VAL A 252 -7.26 21.97 -4.54
C VAL A 252 -6.38 23.05 -5.18
N PRO A 253 -6.09 24.17 -4.48
CA PRO A 253 -5.22 25.21 -5.02
C PRO A 253 -3.76 24.73 -5.08
N PRO A 254 -2.98 25.13 -6.10
CA PRO A 254 -1.55 24.89 -6.11
C PRO A 254 -0.88 25.68 -5.00
N ASP A 255 0.24 25.15 -4.51
CA ASP A 255 1.12 25.92 -3.66
C ASP A 255 1.69 27.14 -4.42
N PRO A 256 1.78 28.32 -3.78
CA PRO A 256 2.18 29.55 -4.48
C PRO A 256 3.66 29.55 -4.89
N GLU A 257 4.48 28.73 -4.24
CA GLU A 257 5.92 28.61 -4.49
C GLU A 257 6.40 27.20 -4.13
N VAL A 258 7.33 26.66 -4.93
CA VAL A 258 8.01 25.40 -4.64
C VAL A 258 9.07 25.63 -3.57
N THR A 259 9.06 24.84 -2.50
CA THR A 259 10.03 24.89 -1.40
C THR A 259 10.84 23.60 -1.36
N PHE A 260 12.17 23.69 -1.25
CA PHE A 260 13.02 22.50 -1.23
C PHE A 260 12.63 21.51 -0.12
N GLU A 261 12.44 22.01 1.11
CA GLU A 261 12.15 21.16 2.28
C GLU A 261 10.78 20.49 2.21
N ARG A 262 9.77 21.17 1.64
CA ARG A 262 8.39 20.67 1.56
C ARG A 262 8.12 19.80 0.34
N ASP A 263 8.69 20.16 -0.82
CA ASP A 263 8.23 19.64 -2.11
C ASP A 263 9.23 18.73 -2.81
N VAL A 264 10.53 18.91 -2.55
CA VAL A 264 11.62 18.19 -3.22
C VAL A 264 12.26 17.17 -2.28
N LEU A 265 12.61 17.61 -1.06
CA LEU A 265 13.28 16.79 -0.07
C LEU A 265 12.49 15.51 0.26
N PRO A 266 11.15 15.50 0.37
CA PRO A 266 10.43 14.25 0.62
C PRO A 266 10.62 13.21 -0.49
N ILE A 267 10.71 13.63 -1.76
CA ILE A 267 10.96 12.72 -2.89
C ILE A 267 12.34 12.08 -2.73
N LEU A 268 13.39 12.90 -2.55
CA LEU A 268 14.77 12.46 -2.40
C LEU A 268 14.96 11.58 -1.14
N ARG A 269 14.29 11.95 -0.04
CA ARG A 269 14.28 11.19 1.20
C ARG A 269 13.66 9.80 0.99
N ARG A 270 12.56 9.69 0.26
CA ARG A 270 11.92 8.39 -0.03
C ARG A 270 12.81 7.49 -0.88
N PHE A 271 13.58 8.02 -1.84
CA PHE A 271 14.63 7.23 -2.52
C PHE A 271 15.63 6.64 -1.53
N HIS A 272 16.14 7.45 -0.60
CA HIS A 272 17.08 7.01 0.42
C HIS A 272 16.44 6.03 1.41
N GLU A 273 15.21 6.25 1.86
CA GLU A 273 14.55 5.43 2.87
C GLU A 273 14.11 4.04 2.37
N LEU A 274 13.95 3.87 1.06
CA LEU A 274 13.70 2.55 0.48
C LEU A 274 14.88 1.57 0.64
N GLN A 275 16.06 2.04 1.07
CA GLN A 275 17.22 1.19 1.42
C GLN A 275 16.92 0.10 2.45
N TRP A 276 15.90 0.32 3.28
CA TRP A 276 15.56 -0.56 4.38
C TRP A 276 14.71 -1.75 3.96
N VAL A 277 14.17 -1.72 2.75
CA VAL A 277 13.20 -2.69 2.24
C VAL A 277 13.52 -3.23 0.85
N ASN A 278 14.50 -2.64 0.16
CA ASN A 278 14.96 -3.13 -1.14
C ASN A 278 16.49 -2.92 -1.30
N LYS A 279 17.21 -3.97 -1.69
CA LYS A 279 18.68 -3.97 -1.79
C LYS A 279 19.21 -3.11 -2.96
N GLY A 280 18.47 -2.99 -4.06
CA GLY A 280 18.84 -2.11 -5.17
C GLY A 280 18.83 -0.64 -4.72
N PHE A 281 17.79 -0.23 -4.00
CA PHE A 281 17.74 1.08 -3.38
C PHE A 281 18.82 1.27 -2.30
N ALA A 282 19.09 0.23 -1.51
CA ALA A 282 20.14 0.28 -0.49
C ALA A 282 21.53 0.52 -1.07
N THR A 283 21.82 -0.13 -2.19
CA THR A 283 23.12 -0.02 -2.87
C THR A 283 23.29 1.35 -3.53
N HIS A 284 22.24 1.90 -4.14
CA HIS A 284 22.36 3.11 -4.94
C HIS A 284 22.09 4.40 -4.17
N TYR A 285 21.00 4.46 -3.39
CA TYR A 285 20.53 5.66 -2.70
C TYR A 285 20.67 5.60 -1.18
N GLY A 286 20.95 4.41 -0.64
CA GLY A 286 21.12 4.20 0.79
C GLY A 286 22.38 4.86 1.35
N PHE A 287 22.59 4.69 2.66
CA PHE A 287 23.73 5.28 3.36
C PHE A 287 25.07 4.92 2.71
N GLY A 288 25.81 5.94 2.27
CA GLY A 288 27.11 5.78 1.60
C GLY A 288 27.04 5.34 0.14
N GLY A 289 25.83 5.22 -0.43
CA GLY A 289 25.62 4.91 -1.84
C GLY A 289 26.01 6.06 -2.79
N PRO A 290 26.19 5.78 -4.09
CA PRO A 290 26.54 6.81 -5.09
C PRO A 290 25.58 8.00 -5.14
N GLN A 291 24.30 7.78 -4.84
CA GLN A 291 23.24 8.79 -4.79
C GLN A 291 22.61 8.88 -3.40
N ASP A 292 23.43 8.84 -2.35
CA ASP A 292 22.97 9.17 -1.00
C ASP A 292 22.57 10.65 -0.91
N PHE A 293 21.32 10.93 -1.26
CA PHE A 293 20.78 12.29 -1.29
C PHE A 293 20.71 12.95 0.10
N LEU A 294 20.76 12.16 1.17
CA LEU A 294 20.69 12.67 2.55
C LEU A 294 22.07 12.80 3.20
N ALA A 295 23.15 12.38 2.54
CA ALA A 295 24.50 12.67 2.98
C ALA A 295 24.69 14.20 3.13
N PRO A 296 25.23 14.71 4.26
CA PRO A 296 25.21 16.15 4.56
C PRO A 296 25.75 17.05 3.45
N ALA A 297 26.86 16.66 2.82
CA ALA A 297 27.48 17.40 1.72
C ALA A 297 26.65 17.37 0.43
N MET A 298 25.98 16.24 0.15
CA MET A 298 25.10 16.11 -1.01
C MET A 298 23.82 16.93 -0.81
N LEU A 299 23.16 16.77 0.35
CA LEU A 299 21.95 17.49 0.71
C LEU A 299 22.13 19.01 0.66
N ALA A 300 23.24 19.52 1.19
CA ALA A 300 23.56 20.95 1.14
C ALA A 300 23.67 21.49 -0.30
N ARG A 301 24.18 20.68 -1.24
CA ARG A 301 24.27 21.05 -2.67
C ARG A 301 22.92 20.94 -3.37
N LEU A 302 22.14 19.90 -3.08
CA LEU A 302 20.80 19.71 -3.64
C LEU A 302 19.82 20.79 -3.17
N GLY A 303 19.93 21.26 -1.92
CA GLY A 303 19.15 22.37 -1.38
C GLY A 303 19.65 23.77 -1.75
N SER A 304 20.80 23.89 -2.44
CA SER A 304 21.38 25.17 -2.84
C SER A 304 20.82 25.65 -4.17
N ARG A 305 20.47 26.93 -4.28
CA ARG A 305 20.08 27.60 -5.54
C ARG A 305 21.28 28.05 -6.38
N ALA A 306 22.50 27.92 -5.88
CA ALA A 306 23.69 28.43 -6.57
C ALA A 306 23.87 27.80 -7.96
N GLU A 307 24.35 28.59 -8.93
CA GLU A 307 24.55 28.13 -10.32
C GLU A 307 25.51 26.94 -10.41
N ARG A 308 26.54 26.89 -9.55
CA ARG A 308 27.48 25.75 -9.46
C ARG A 308 26.81 24.41 -9.15
N ASP A 309 25.65 24.43 -8.49
CA ASP A 309 24.90 23.23 -8.10
C ASP A 309 23.77 22.92 -9.09
N ARG A 310 23.51 23.79 -10.08
CA ARG A 310 22.40 23.65 -11.04
C ARG A 310 22.48 22.36 -11.85
N GLU A 311 23.66 22.01 -12.33
CA GLU A 311 23.84 20.81 -13.15
C GLU A 311 23.62 19.53 -12.35
N LEU A 312 24.00 19.51 -11.07
CA LEU A 312 23.69 18.39 -10.18
C LEU A 312 22.16 18.19 -10.06
N ARG A 313 21.41 19.27 -9.80
CA ARG A 313 19.95 19.22 -9.73
C ARG A 313 19.33 18.76 -11.06
N ARG A 314 19.84 19.27 -12.18
CA ARG A 314 19.40 18.88 -13.53
C ARG A 314 19.62 17.39 -13.81
N GLN A 315 20.76 16.83 -13.40
CA GLN A 315 21.06 15.41 -13.62
C GLN A 315 20.12 14.52 -12.82
N VAL A 316 19.80 14.88 -11.57
CA VAL A 316 18.80 14.17 -10.77
C VAL A 316 17.42 14.24 -11.43
N TYR A 317 16.98 15.43 -11.87
CA TYR A 317 15.71 15.59 -12.58
C TYR A 317 15.66 14.77 -13.88
N THR A 318 16.73 14.82 -14.67
CA THR A 318 16.81 14.13 -15.97
C THR A 318 16.86 12.62 -15.82
N ALA A 319 17.32 12.09 -14.68
CA ALA A 319 17.29 10.66 -14.40
C ALA A 319 15.87 10.12 -14.15
N MET A 320 14.91 11.00 -13.81
CA MET A 320 13.50 10.62 -13.68
C MET A 320 12.92 10.22 -15.04
N ARG A 321 12.03 9.24 -15.00
CA ARG A 321 11.40 8.62 -16.15
C ARG A 321 10.49 9.59 -16.88
N ASP A 322 10.65 9.62 -18.19
CA ASP A 322 9.72 10.24 -19.14
C ASP A 322 9.35 9.19 -20.18
N HIS A 323 8.07 8.84 -20.28
CA HIS A 323 7.64 7.75 -21.16
C HIS A 323 7.95 8.01 -22.64
N ALA A 324 7.88 9.27 -23.09
CA ALA A 324 8.15 9.62 -24.48
C ALA A 324 9.64 9.47 -24.84
N ARG A 325 10.54 9.78 -23.91
CA ARG A 325 11.99 9.62 -24.05
C ARG A 325 12.45 8.18 -23.85
N ASP A 326 11.94 7.52 -22.82
CA ASP A 326 12.53 6.28 -22.30
C ASP A 326 11.87 5.00 -22.80
N GLY A 327 10.65 5.10 -23.33
CA GLY A 327 9.88 3.96 -23.82
C GLY A 327 9.80 2.83 -22.80
N LEU A 328 10.24 1.63 -23.22
CA LEU A 328 10.18 0.39 -22.43
C LEU A 328 11.44 0.10 -21.59
N SER A 329 12.31 1.10 -21.40
CA SER A 329 13.55 0.88 -20.63
C SER A 329 13.26 0.72 -19.13
N PRO A 330 13.76 -0.32 -18.44
CA PRO A 330 13.62 -0.43 -16.98
C PRO A 330 14.54 0.53 -16.20
N GLN A 331 15.51 1.16 -16.88
CA GLN A 331 16.62 1.88 -16.24
C GLN A 331 16.30 3.24 -15.62
N PRO A 332 15.44 4.10 -16.21
CA PRO A 332 15.11 5.41 -15.63
C PRO A 332 14.43 5.30 -14.27
N TRP A 333 14.58 6.35 -13.46
CA TRP A 333 14.04 6.37 -12.10
C TRP A 333 12.56 6.78 -12.07
N PRO A 334 11.74 6.21 -11.18
CA PRO A 334 12.13 5.20 -10.21
C PRO A 334 12.13 3.78 -10.78
N TRP A 335 12.86 2.88 -10.11
CA TRP A 335 12.97 1.47 -10.48
C TRP A 335 11.77 0.65 -9.98
N PHE A 336 10.57 1.09 -10.34
CA PHE A 336 9.31 0.47 -9.93
C PHE A 336 8.55 -0.04 -11.16
N TYR A 337 7.85 -1.15 -10.99
CA TYR A 337 6.84 -1.60 -11.94
C TYR A 337 5.66 -0.62 -11.98
N GLY A 338 4.92 -0.63 -13.07
CA GLY A 338 3.73 0.18 -13.33
C GLY A 338 2.51 -0.70 -13.66
N ASP A 339 1.42 -0.04 -14.04
CA ASP A 339 0.09 -0.64 -14.15
C ASP A 339 -0.03 -1.70 -15.26
N ALA A 340 0.74 -1.58 -16.34
CA ALA A 340 0.66 -2.51 -17.48
C ALA A 340 1.68 -3.65 -17.37
N MET A 341 1.72 -4.30 -16.22
CA MET A 341 2.69 -5.37 -15.97
C MET A 341 2.44 -6.57 -16.88
N ALA A 342 3.49 -7.03 -17.55
CA ALA A 342 3.54 -8.30 -18.25
C ALA A 342 4.93 -8.98 -18.09
N SER A 343 5.00 -10.27 -18.46
CA SER A 343 6.20 -11.10 -18.47
C SER A 343 7.30 -10.51 -19.35
N ARG A 344 6.88 -9.83 -20.42
CA ARG A 344 7.71 -9.02 -21.30
C ARG A 344 7.07 -7.64 -21.44
N PRO A 345 7.83 -6.55 -21.29
CA PRO A 345 7.29 -5.20 -21.45
C PRO A 345 6.65 -5.02 -22.84
N LYS A 346 5.35 -4.77 -22.87
CA LYS A 346 4.58 -4.43 -24.09
C LYS A 346 4.18 -2.96 -24.15
N SER A 347 4.21 -2.27 -23.00
CA SER A 347 3.73 -0.90 -22.81
C SER A 347 4.69 -0.09 -21.94
N VAL A 348 4.75 1.22 -22.19
CA VAL A 348 5.55 2.16 -21.37
C VAL A 348 5.05 2.19 -19.92
N LEU A 349 3.79 1.81 -19.70
CA LEU A 349 3.16 1.67 -18.39
C LEU A 349 3.61 0.42 -17.62
N GLN A 350 4.50 -0.41 -18.17
CA GLN A 350 5.21 -1.47 -17.43
C GLN A 350 5.99 -0.90 -16.23
N TYR A 351 6.39 0.38 -16.29
CA TYR A 351 7.15 1.05 -15.24
C TYR A 351 6.51 2.39 -14.88
N MET A 352 6.39 2.66 -13.59
CA MET A 352 5.74 3.89 -13.10
C MET A 352 6.57 5.15 -13.37
N THR A 353 5.89 6.29 -13.44
CA THR A 353 6.46 7.64 -13.34
C THR A 353 6.07 8.27 -12.00
N LEU A 354 6.79 9.32 -11.59
CA LEU A 354 6.27 10.20 -10.55
C LEU A 354 5.00 10.94 -11.05
N SER A 355 4.22 11.51 -10.12
CA SER A 355 3.07 12.34 -10.47
C SER A 355 3.49 13.62 -11.21
N ASP A 356 2.57 14.22 -11.98
CA ASP A 356 2.85 15.46 -12.72
C ASP A 356 3.24 16.60 -11.76
N THR A 357 2.58 16.68 -10.61
CA THR A 357 2.94 17.62 -9.54
C THR A 357 4.38 17.41 -9.03
N GLN A 358 4.80 16.17 -8.76
CA GLN A 358 6.16 15.87 -8.33
C GLN A 358 7.19 16.21 -9.42
N ILE A 359 6.88 15.91 -10.69
CA ILE A 359 7.73 16.26 -11.83
C ILE A 359 7.87 17.78 -11.98
N ALA A 360 6.77 18.53 -11.86
CA ALA A 360 6.79 19.99 -11.92
C ALA A 360 7.64 20.60 -10.79
N HIS A 361 7.54 20.07 -9.57
CA HIS A 361 8.38 20.49 -8.44
C HIS A 361 9.87 20.22 -8.71
N LEU A 362 10.21 19.04 -9.24
CA LEU A 362 11.59 18.70 -9.59
C LEU A 362 12.12 19.55 -10.75
N GLU A 363 11.29 19.92 -11.71
CA GLU A 363 11.66 20.79 -12.82
C GLU A 363 12.00 22.20 -12.32
N ALA A 364 11.12 22.80 -11.50
CA ALA A 364 11.36 24.12 -10.89
C ALA A 364 12.63 24.10 -10.02
N TRP A 365 12.81 23.05 -9.23
CA TRP A 365 14.00 22.81 -8.44
C TRP A 365 15.28 22.73 -9.29
N ALA A 366 15.25 21.95 -10.38
CA ALA A 366 16.35 21.84 -11.32
C ALA A 366 16.70 23.19 -11.98
N LYS A 367 15.70 24.03 -12.26
CA LYS A 367 15.89 25.40 -12.79
C LYS A 367 16.42 26.39 -11.74
N GLY A 368 16.31 26.10 -10.44
CA GLY A 368 16.66 27.04 -9.36
C GLY A 368 15.50 27.95 -8.94
N GLU A 369 14.28 27.61 -9.37
CA GLU A 369 13.01 28.32 -9.16
C GLU A 369 12.29 27.76 -7.93
N PHE A 370 12.97 27.75 -6.79
CA PHE A 370 12.43 27.26 -5.52
C PHE A 370 12.89 28.12 -4.35
N SER A 371 12.14 28.12 -3.25
CA SER A 371 12.53 28.73 -1.99
C SER A 371 13.36 27.77 -1.13
N THR A 372 14.31 28.36 -0.41
CA THR A 372 15.10 27.71 0.65
C THR A 372 14.71 28.25 2.02
N ASP A 373 13.58 28.94 2.12
CA ASP A 373 13.08 29.46 3.38
C ASP A 373 12.79 28.27 4.32
N PRO A 374 13.08 28.42 5.63
CA PRO A 374 12.83 27.36 6.58
C PRO A 374 11.36 26.94 6.58
N TRP A 375 11.10 25.65 6.41
CA TRP A 375 9.78 25.06 6.56
C TRP A 375 9.70 24.36 7.92
N PRO A 376 8.68 24.65 8.75
CA PRO A 376 8.60 24.11 10.12
C PRO A 376 8.43 22.59 10.19
N GLY A 377 8.17 21.93 9.06
CA GLY A 377 7.86 20.51 9.02
C GLY A 377 6.45 20.19 9.49
N PHE A 378 6.12 18.90 9.49
CA PHE A 378 4.89 18.43 10.12
C PHE A 378 5.03 18.33 11.64
N PRO A 379 3.96 18.64 12.39
CA PRO A 379 3.96 18.44 13.83
C PRO A 379 4.05 16.95 14.14
N ARG A 380 4.78 16.57 15.20
CA ARG A 380 4.92 15.16 15.61
C ARG A 380 3.65 14.59 16.24
N ARG A 381 2.80 15.46 16.78
CA ARG A 381 1.49 15.13 17.32
C ARG A 381 0.46 16.06 16.73
N LEU A 382 -0.75 15.56 16.49
CA LEU A 382 -1.83 16.37 15.96
C LEU A 382 -2.16 17.57 16.86
N GLU A 383 -2.10 17.37 18.19
CA GLU A 383 -2.45 18.41 19.16
C GLU A 383 -1.47 19.60 19.17
N ASP A 384 -0.28 19.44 18.59
CA ASP A 384 0.71 20.52 18.48
C ASP A 384 0.41 21.43 17.26
N ALA A 385 -0.54 21.05 16.40
CA ALA A 385 -0.93 21.82 15.22
C ALA A 385 -2.04 22.84 15.53
N PRO A 386 -2.08 23.99 14.83
CA PRO A 386 -3.25 24.87 14.85
C PRO A 386 -4.53 24.10 14.50
N VAL A 387 -5.62 24.37 15.21
CA VAL A 387 -6.92 23.69 15.01
C VAL A 387 -7.39 23.72 13.56
N ALA A 388 -7.09 24.80 12.84
CA ALA A 388 -7.43 24.96 11.43
C ALA A 388 -6.76 23.92 10.51
N ASP A 389 -5.59 23.42 10.89
CA ASP A 389 -4.77 22.53 10.05
C ASP A 389 -5.00 21.04 10.40
N GLN A 390 -5.53 20.75 11.59
CA GLN A 390 -5.69 19.38 12.09
C GLN A 390 -6.50 18.46 11.15
N PRO A 391 -7.63 18.88 10.54
CA PRO A 391 -8.37 18.04 9.60
C PRO A 391 -7.53 17.60 8.39
N GLY A 392 -6.79 18.54 7.78
CA GLY A 392 -5.94 18.24 6.63
C GLY A 392 -4.74 17.35 6.99
N LEU A 393 -4.20 17.49 8.21
CA LEU A 393 -3.16 16.59 8.72
C LEU A 393 -3.66 15.16 8.89
N LEU A 394 -4.88 14.97 9.39
CA LEU A 394 -5.51 13.66 9.51
C LEU A 394 -5.75 13.03 8.13
N ASP A 395 -6.34 13.78 7.21
CA ASP A 395 -6.63 13.32 5.84
C ASP A 395 -5.34 12.87 5.14
N ARG A 396 -4.28 13.68 5.24
CA ARG A 396 -2.98 13.34 4.68
C ARG A 396 -2.35 12.14 5.38
N ALA A 397 -2.30 12.13 6.71
CA ALA A 397 -1.63 11.07 7.48
C ALA A 397 -2.19 9.68 7.17
N ALA A 398 -3.50 9.55 6.98
CA ALA A 398 -4.12 8.28 6.62
C ALA A 398 -3.65 7.74 5.26
N LEU A 399 -3.25 8.62 4.33
CA LEU A 399 -2.92 8.28 2.94
C LEU A 399 -1.40 8.33 2.64
N ASP A 400 -0.62 9.09 3.40
CA ASP A 400 0.84 9.27 3.25
C ASP A 400 1.62 7.97 3.51
N PHE A 401 0.99 7.01 4.18
CA PHE A 401 1.54 5.69 4.46
C PHE A 401 0.90 4.61 3.58
N CYS A 402 0.13 4.98 2.55
CA CYS A 402 -0.54 4.10 1.60
C CYS A 402 0.15 4.14 0.24
N LEU A 403 0.11 3.04 -0.50
CA LEU A 403 0.80 2.91 -1.78
C LEU A 403 -0.06 3.48 -2.91
N ALA A 404 0.58 4.18 -3.85
CA ALA A 404 0.05 4.40 -5.17
C ALA A 404 1.01 3.81 -6.19
N ASP A 405 0.44 3.16 -7.21
CA ASP A 405 1.11 2.52 -8.35
C ASP A 405 2.21 1.49 -7.99
N ALA A 406 2.48 0.49 -8.82
CA ALA A 406 1.55 -0.05 -9.82
C ALA A 406 0.18 -0.35 -9.20
N PHE A 407 -0.89 -0.07 -9.92
CA PHE A 407 -2.18 -0.66 -9.60
C PHE A 407 -2.28 -2.00 -10.30
N HIS A 408 -1.59 -3.01 -9.73
CA HIS A 408 -1.58 -4.39 -10.23
C HIS A 408 -1.75 -5.49 -9.14
N PRO A 409 -2.83 -5.46 -8.33
CA PRO A 409 -3.79 -4.38 -8.16
C PRO A 409 -3.32 -3.28 -7.20
N GLY A 410 -2.25 -3.49 -6.42
CA GLY A 410 -1.84 -2.62 -5.30
C GLY A 410 -2.11 -3.30 -3.96
N CYS A 411 -1.98 -2.59 -2.83
CA CYS A 411 -2.16 -3.21 -1.49
C CYS A 411 -3.44 -2.77 -0.75
N GLU A 412 -3.66 -1.46 -0.57
CA GLU A 412 -4.81 -0.95 0.19
C GLU A 412 -6.09 -0.87 -0.65
N VAL A 413 -5.94 -0.24 -1.81
CA VAL A 413 -6.95 0.10 -2.81
C VAL A 413 -6.26 0.09 -4.18
N THR A 414 -7.03 0.28 -5.25
CA THR A 414 -6.50 0.25 -6.62
C THR A 414 -7.01 1.42 -7.47
N TRP A 415 -6.79 1.36 -8.78
CA TRP A 415 -7.01 2.40 -9.77
C TRP A 415 -8.36 3.14 -9.71
N PRO A 416 -9.51 2.59 -9.27
CA PRO A 416 -10.74 3.38 -9.08
C PRO A 416 -10.52 4.64 -8.25
N ILE A 417 -9.62 4.58 -7.27
CA ILE A 417 -9.33 5.69 -6.37
C ILE A 417 -8.82 6.94 -7.11
N ARG A 418 -8.23 6.80 -8.32
CA ARG A 418 -7.75 7.92 -9.13
C ARG A 418 -8.81 8.52 -10.07
N ARG A 419 -10.08 8.14 -9.90
CA ARG A 419 -11.20 8.62 -10.71
C ARG A 419 -12.04 9.63 -9.92
N THR A 420 -12.31 10.78 -10.53
CA THR A 420 -13.03 11.88 -9.86
C THR A 420 -14.47 11.52 -9.52
N THR A 421 -15.11 10.62 -10.26
CA THR A 421 -16.48 10.13 -10.01
C THR A 421 -16.66 9.39 -8.69
N VAL A 422 -15.55 8.98 -8.06
CA VAL A 422 -15.54 8.37 -6.73
C VAL A 422 -15.78 9.39 -5.61
N TYR A 423 -15.60 10.70 -5.86
CA TYR A 423 -15.54 11.73 -4.84
C TYR A 423 -16.70 12.73 -4.91
N GLU A 424 -17.18 13.17 -3.74
CA GLU A 424 -18.12 14.31 -3.64
C GLU A 424 -17.41 15.65 -3.38
N GLU A 425 -16.28 15.61 -2.70
CA GLU A 425 -15.33 16.71 -2.49
C GLU A 425 -13.92 16.10 -2.42
N PRO A 426 -12.83 16.89 -2.59
CA PRO A 426 -11.48 16.35 -2.49
C PRO A 426 -11.30 15.45 -1.27
N PHE A 427 -10.77 14.25 -1.52
CA PHE A 427 -10.51 13.19 -0.53
C PHE A 427 -11.75 12.57 0.15
N ARG A 428 -12.97 13.01 -0.15
CA ARG A 428 -14.21 12.46 0.45
C ARG A 428 -15.01 11.66 -0.56
N ILE A 429 -15.17 10.38 -0.26
CA ILE A 429 -15.87 9.42 -1.13
C ILE A 429 -17.35 9.81 -1.23
N LEU A 430 -17.88 9.83 -2.45
CA LEU A 430 -19.31 10.01 -2.71
C LEU A 430 -20.04 8.73 -2.30
N HIS A 431 -20.91 8.81 -1.29
CA HIS A 431 -21.67 7.64 -0.82
C HIS A 431 -22.85 7.31 -1.75
N ARG A 432 -23.00 6.03 -2.10
CA ARG A 432 -24.14 5.54 -2.88
C ARG A 432 -25.44 5.63 -2.07
N PRO A 433 -26.48 6.33 -2.58
CA PRO A 433 -27.78 6.37 -1.92
C PRO A 433 -28.45 4.99 -1.87
N ALA A 434 -29.15 4.69 -0.77
CA ALA A 434 -29.80 3.40 -0.57
C ALA A 434 -30.94 3.11 -1.57
N ASP A 435 -31.55 4.16 -2.14
CA ASP A 435 -32.61 4.08 -3.16
C ASP A 435 -32.06 3.90 -4.59
N ARG A 436 -30.74 3.89 -4.76
CA ARG A 436 -30.04 3.70 -6.04
C ARG A 436 -28.99 2.59 -5.95
N PRO A 437 -29.43 1.32 -5.82
CA PRO A 437 -28.50 0.19 -5.78
C PRO A 437 -27.70 0.10 -7.08
N GLU A 438 -26.49 -0.47 -6.97
CA GLU A 438 -25.65 -0.73 -8.13
C GLU A 438 -26.32 -1.74 -9.08
N PRO A 439 -26.33 -1.49 -10.41
CA PRO A 439 -26.85 -2.46 -11.36
C PRO A 439 -25.91 -3.68 -11.50
N ASP A 440 -26.43 -4.75 -12.09
CA ASP A 440 -25.58 -5.85 -12.51
C ASP A 440 -24.93 -5.53 -13.88
N TYR A 441 -23.60 -5.66 -13.98
CA TYR A 441 -22.85 -5.39 -15.22
C TYR A 441 -22.68 -6.62 -16.12
N GLY A 442 -23.26 -7.78 -15.77
CA GLY A 442 -23.22 -8.99 -16.60
C GLY A 442 -21.98 -9.87 -16.37
N PRO A 443 -21.82 -10.98 -17.12
CA PRO A 443 -20.77 -11.97 -16.88
C PRO A 443 -19.35 -11.42 -17.05
N ASP A 444 -19.21 -10.36 -17.84
CA ASP A 444 -17.94 -9.71 -18.17
C ASP A 444 -18.06 -8.20 -17.95
N LEU A 445 -17.02 -7.59 -17.40
CA LEU A 445 -16.91 -6.14 -17.26
C LEU A 445 -15.98 -5.60 -18.33
N THR A 446 -16.51 -4.72 -19.17
CA THR A 446 -15.75 -4.01 -20.20
C THR A 446 -15.23 -2.67 -19.67
N THR A 447 -14.16 -2.14 -20.28
CA THR A 447 -13.68 -0.77 -20.04
C THR A 447 -14.79 0.28 -20.17
N ARG A 448 -15.64 0.15 -21.20
CA ARG A 448 -16.77 1.05 -21.42
C ARG A 448 -17.75 1.05 -20.25
N GLN A 449 -18.08 -0.11 -19.69
CA GLN A 449 -18.96 -0.21 -18.52
C GLN A 449 -18.28 0.33 -17.27
N ALA A 450 -17.02 -0.05 -17.03
CA ALA A 450 -16.26 0.38 -15.87
C ALA A 450 -16.14 1.92 -15.80
N LEU A 451 -15.90 2.58 -16.93
CA LEU A 451 -15.64 4.02 -17.02
C LEU A 451 -16.89 4.86 -17.33
N ALA A 452 -18.08 4.26 -17.45
CA ALA A 452 -19.31 5.01 -17.70
C ALA A 452 -19.66 5.94 -16.53
N ASP A 453 -20.39 7.03 -16.82
CA ASP A 453 -20.82 8.02 -15.81
C ASP A 453 -21.73 7.40 -14.74
N ASP A 454 -22.48 6.36 -15.08
CA ASP A 454 -23.32 5.54 -14.19
C ASP A 454 -22.69 4.15 -13.91
N GLY A 455 -21.41 3.99 -14.26
CA GLY A 455 -20.63 2.80 -14.05
C GLY A 455 -20.27 2.56 -12.57
N PRO A 456 -19.50 1.49 -12.29
CA PRO A 456 -19.17 1.04 -10.94
C PRO A 456 -18.31 2.04 -10.14
N LEU A 457 -17.79 3.08 -10.78
CA LEU A 457 -16.93 4.09 -10.17
C LEU A 457 -17.72 5.30 -9.66
N HIS A 458 -18.97 5.48 -10.12
CA HIS A 458 -19.81 6.57 -9.65
C HIS A 458 -20.57 6.20 -8.37
N ALA A 459 -20.25 6.93 -7.30
CA ALA A 459 -20.74 6.71 -5.94
C ALA A 459 -20.42 5.31 -5.39
N GLN A 460 -20.00 5.21 -4.14
CA GLN A 460 -19.49 3.97 -3.56
C GLN A 460 -20.43 3.48 -2.46
N GLY A 461 -20.74 2.19 -2.47
CA GLY A 461 -21.37 1.45 -1.39
C GLY A 461 -20.35 0.64 -0.57
N PRO A 462 -20.78 0.02 0.53
CA PRO A 462 -19.95 -0.85 1.35
C PRO A 462 -19.24 -1.93 0.51
N GLY A 463 -17.90 -2.00 0.57
CA GLY A 463 -17.08 -2.96 -0.15
C GLY A 463 -16.67 -2.55 -1.56
N ASP A 464 -17.12 -1.40 -2.07
CA ASP A 464 -16.89 -1.02 -3.47
C ASP A 464 -15.46 -0.53 -3.76
N LEU A 465 -14.69 -0.08 -2.76
CA LEU A 465 -13.29 0.32 -2.96
C LEU A 465 -12.32 -0.87 -3.00
N THR A 466 -12.57 -1.91 -2.21
CA THR A 466 -11.64 -3.05 -2.06
C THR A 466 -12.03 -4.28 -2.88
N ARG A 467 -13.23 -4.32 -3.48
CA ARG A 467 -13.69 -5.44 -4.33
C ARG A 467 -12.76 -5.77 -5.51
N TRP A 468 -12.00 -4.79 -5.96
CA TRP A 468 -11.06 -4.88 -7.07
C TRP A 468 -9.75 -5.60 -6.70
N MET A 469 -9.45 -5.69 -5.40
CA MET A 469 -8.18 -6.24 -4.93
C MET A 469 -8.15 -7.77 -5.08
N ALA A 470 -6.97 -8.34 -4.87
CA ALA A 470 -6.76 -9.79 -4.83
C ALA A 470 -7.63 -10.47 -3.76
N VAL A 471 -8.13 -11.67 -4.10
CA VAL A 471 -8.77 -12.59 -3.17
C VAL A 471 -8.08 -13.97 -3.21
N PRO A 472 -7.53 -14.44 -2.07
CA PRO A 472 -7.32 -13.68 -0.83
C PRO A 472 -6.11 -12.72 -0.94
N TRP A 473 -6.03 -11.68 -0.12
CA TRP A 473 -4.94 -10.68 -0.18
C TRP A 473 -3.51 -11.24 0.06
N GLN A 474 -3.38 -12.38 0.76
CA GLN A 474 -2.07 -12.97 1.08
C GLN A 474 -1.31 -13.43 -0.17
N THR A 475 -2.03 -13.93 -1.19
CA THR A 475 -1.39 -14.38 -2.43
C THR A 475 -0.74 -13.22 -3.17
N ASP A 476 -1.39 -12.06 -3.20
CA ASP A 476 -0.80 -10.86 -3.80
C ASP A 476 0.41 -10.35 -3.01
N THR A 477 0.38 -10.47 -1.68
CA THR A 477 1.52 -10.12 -0.81
C THR A 477 2.76 -10.90 -1.19
N VAL A 478 2.69 -12.23 -1.29
CA VAL A 478 3.87 -13.04 -1.64
C VAL A 478 4.24 -13.00 -3.13
N SER A 479 3.39 -12.39 -3.94
CA SER A 479 3.63 -12.05 -5.36
C SER A 479 4.00 -10.59 -5.55
N CYS A 480 4.26 -9.83 -4.49
CA CYS A 480 4.78 -8.47 -4.55
C CYS A 480 6.32 -8.52 -4.47
N ARG A 481 6.97 -8.96 -5.54
CA ARG A 481 8.43 -9.15 -5.59
C ARG A 481 9.15 -8.09 -6.44
N SER A 482 10.47 -8.25 -6.54
CA SER A 482 11.34 -7.52 -7.45
C SER A 482 11.96 -8.46 -8.49
N GLY A 483 12.50 -7.88 -9.57
CA GLY A 483 13.34 -8.61 -10.53
C GLY A 483 12.60 -9.77 -11.22
N TYR A 484 11.37 -9.55 -11.68
CA TYR A 484 10.59 -10.56 -12.43
C TYR A 484 11.16 -10.87 -13.82
N GLU A 485 12.11 -10.09 -14.30
CA GLU A 485 12.63 -10.13 -15.67
C GLU A 485 13.77 -11.15 -15.86
N SER A 486 13.83 -12.19 -15.03
CA SER A 486 14.94 -13.17 -14.98
C SER A 486 15.20 -13.91 -16.29
N THR A 487 14.20 -13.97 -17.18
CA THR A 487 14.29 -14.55 -18.54
C THR A 487 13.94 -13.56 -19.64
N ALA A 488 13.54 -12.34 -19.29
CA ALA A 488 13.18 -11.29 -20.24
C ALA A 488 14.40 -10.49 -20.72
N LEU A 489 15.47 -10.44 -19.92
CA LEU A 489 16.70 -9.71 -20.24
C LEU A 489 17.85 -10.64 -20.69
N PRO A 490 18.81 -10.14 -21.49
CA PRO A 490 20.00 -10.90 -21.84
C PRO A 490 20.82 -11.31 -20.60
N SER A 491 21.52 -12.44 -20.71
CA SER A 491 22.42 -12.93 -19.65
C SER A 491 23.41 -11.85 -19.21
N GLY A 492 23.54 -11.69 -17.89
CA GLY A 492 24.40 -10.69 -17.26
C GLY A 492 23.82 -9.27 -17.20
N ARG A 493 22.60 -9.04 -17.70
CA ARG A 493 21.87 -7.76 -17.57
C ARG A 493 20.64 -7.86 -16.67
N TYR A 494 20.52 -8.95 -15.91
CA TYR A 494 19.46 -9.17 -14.94
C TYR A 494 19.89 -8.65 -13.55
N ASP A 495 18.97 -7.95 -12.89
CA ASP A 495 19.09 -7.56 -11.48
C ASP A 495 17.88 -8.13 -10.71
N PRO A 496 18.07 -8.99 -9.69
CA PRO A 496 16.94 -9.54 -8.92
C PRO A 496 16.31 -8.52 -7.95
N HIS A 497 16.98 -7.39 -7.70
CA HIS A 497 16.54 -6.42 -6.72
C HIS A 497 15.67 -5.31 -7.33
N VAL A 498 15.78 -5.06 -8.63
CA VAL A 498 15.02 -4.04 -9.36
C VAL A 498 14.71 -4.46 -10.79
N PRO A 499 13.58 -4.02 -11.38
CA PRO A 499 12.53 -3.18 -10.78
C PRO A 499 11.73 -3.90 -9.68
N THR A 500 10.92 -3.15 -8.93
CA THR A 500 10.16 -3.66 -7.79
C THR A 500 8.69 -3.23 -7.80
N PHE A 501 7.80 -4.01 -7.18
CA PHE A 501 6.42 -3.58 -6.88
C PHE A 501 6.38 -2.64 -5.66
N TRP A 502 6.09 -3.13 -4.45
CA TRP A 502 5.79 -2.26 -3.31
C TRP A 502 6.59 -2.57 -2.04
N PRO A 503 7.93 -2.36 -2.06
CA PRO A 503 8.80 -2.71 -0.95
C PRO A 503 8.47 -1.97 0.35
N ALA A 504 7.87 -0.77 0.27
CA ALA A 504 7.46 0.01 1.44
C ALA A 504 6.28 -0.60 2.21
N ARG A 505 5.55 -1.57 1.64
CA ARG A 505 4.51 -2.34 2.34
C ARG A 505 4.90 -3.79 2.54
N VAL A 506 5.45 -4.38 1.48
CA VAL A 506 5.87 -5.78 1.41
C VAL A 506 7.37 -5.77 1.11
N PRO A 507 8.25 -5.74 2.14
CA PRO A 507 9.69 -5.68 1.94
C PRO A 507 10.17 -6.78 1.00
N ASN A 508 11.13 -6.47 0.13
CA ASN A 508 11.79 -7.51 -0.67
C ASN A 508 13.06 -7.99 0.02
N HIS A 509 13.85 -7.05 0.55
CA HIS A 509 15.15 -7.32 1.16
C HIS A 509 15.35 -6.48 2.40
N VAL A 510 15.80 -7.10 3.50
CA VAL A 510 15.81 -6.48 4.83
C VAL A 510 17.15 -6.67 5.54
N LEU A 511 17.51 -5.71 6.40
CA LEU A 511 18.59 -5.90 7.36
C LEU A 511 18.08 -6.76 8.52
N THR A 512 18.72 -7.91 8.77
CA THR A 512 18.26 -8.85 9.79
C THR A 512 18.60 -8.36 11.20
N ALA A 513 17.84 -8.82 12.20
CA ALA A 513 18.19 -8.60 13.61
C ALA A 513 19.56 -9.18 13.99
N GLU A 514 20.02 -10.23 13.30
CA GLU A 514 21.36 -10.80 13.51
C GLU A 514 22.46 -9.88 12.98
N ASP A 515 22.33 -9.41 11.73
CA ASP A 515 23.28 -8.45 11.17
C ASP A 515 23.29 -7.15 11.95
N PHE A 516 22.14 -6.67 12.42
CA PHE A 516 22.09 -5.48 13.27
C PHE A 516 22.84 -5.66 14.59
N ARG A 517 22.80 -6.86 15.20
CA ARG A 517 23.58 -7.12 16.42
C ARG A 517 25.08 -7.02 16.17
N ILE A 518 25.56 -7.42 14.99
CA ILE A 518 26.96 -7.22 14.57
C ILE A 518 27.25 -5.72 14.40
N VAL A 519 26.43 -5.02 13.61
CA VAL A 519 26.57 -3.58 13.34
C VAL A 519 26.65 -2.77 14.63
N ASN A 520 25.74 -3.08 15.57
CA ASN A 520 25.55 -2.35 16.81
C ASN A 520 26.33 -2.93 18.01
N GLN A 521 27.16 -3.96 17.80
CA GLN A 521 27.98 -4.61 18.85
C GLN A 521 27.14 -5.16 20.03
N GLU A 522 25.98 -5.76 19.72
CA GLU A 522 25.00 -6.26 20.70
C GLU A 522 25.09 -7.78 20.95
N ASP A 523 25.91 -8.53 20.20
CA ASP A 523 26.01 -9.99 20.35
C ASP A 523 27.08 -10.46 21.35
N GLY A 524 27.76 -9.53 22.02
CA GLY A 524 28.81 -9.82 22.99
C GLY A 524 30.18 -10.13 22.38
N THR A 525 30.31 -10.09 21.05
CA THR A 525 31.59 -10.23 20.33
C THR A 525 32.05 -8.86 19.85
N ALA A 526 33.36 -8.60 19.92
CA ALA A 526 33.94 -7.38 19.35
C ALA A 526 34.17 -7.58 17.85
N HIS A 527 33.30 -6.98 17.04
CA HIS A 527 33.43 -7.01 15.57
C HIS A 527 34.32 -5.88 15.07
N SER A 528 35.14 -6.18 14.07
CA SER A 528 35.92 -5.18 13.33
C SER A 528 35.01 -4.26 12.52
N ASP A 529 35.55 -3.11 12.11
CA ASP A 529 34.79 -2.16 11.30
C ASP A 529 34.39 -2.70 9.92
N GLU A 530 35.20 -3.62 9.36
CA GLU A 530 34.91 -4.30 8.09
C GLU A 530 33.76 -5.30 8.25
N GLU A 531 33.80 -6.14 9.30
CA GLU A 531 32.70 -7.09 9.60
C GLU A 531 31.37 -6.37 9.81
N ARG A 532 31.40 -5.21 10.47
CA ARG A 532 30.20 -4.38 10.70
C ARG A 532 29.71 -3.74 9.40
N ALA A 533 30.61 -3.27 8.55
CA ALA A 533 30.25 -2.70 7.25
C ALA A 533 29.61 -3.78 6.35
N ASP A 534 30.17 -4.99 6.34
CA ASP A 534 29.62 -6.14 5.62
C ASP A 534 28.25 -6.53 6.18
N ALA A 535 28.09 -6.58 7.50
CA ALA A 535 26.78 -6.83 8.13
C ALA A 535 25.76 -5.75 7.78
N PHE A 536 26.17 -4.48 7.79
CA PHE A 536 25.31 -3.38 7.39
C PHE A 536 24.94 -3.42 5.90
N ALA A 537 25.77 -4.01 5.03
CA ALA A 537 25.49 -4.13 3.61
C ALA A 537 24.64 -5.36 3.26
N ARG A 538 24.69 -6.43 4.06
CA ARG A 538 23.88 -7.64 3.85
C ARG A 538 22.39 -7.33 3.96
N ARG A 539 21.61 -7.80 2.98
CA ARG A 539 20.15 -7.77 3.00
C ARG A 539 19.64 -9.16 2.68
N ALA A 540 18.87 -9.74 3.58
CA ALA A 540 18.24 -11.03 3.37
C ALA A 540 16.92 -10.84 2.61
N SER A 541 16.56 -11.81 1.76
CA SER A 541 15.22 -11.91 1.18
C SER A 541 14.18 -11.98 2.29
N TRP A 542 13.18 -11.12 2.24
CA TRP A 542 12.09 -11.12 3.22
C TRP A 542 11.22 -12.38 3.09
N LEU A 543 11.16 -12.97 1.89
CA LEU A 543 10.41 -14.20 1.59
C LEU A 543 11.16 -15.48 1.95
N ARG A 544 12.37 -15.42 2.50
CA ARG A 544 13.23 -16.59 2.76
C ARG A 544 12.63 -17.67 3.66
N GLY A 545 11.61 -17.34 4.46
CA GLY A 545 10.89 -18.31 5.29
C GLY A 545 9.99 -19.27 4.51
N LEU A 546 9.52 -18.85 3.33
CA LEU A 546 8.71 -19.68 2.45
C LEU A 546 9.57 -20.76 1.77
N ARG A 547 8.97 -21.92 1.52
CA ARG A 547 9.62 -23.06 0.85
C ARG A 547 8.69 -23.61 -0.21
N GLY A 548 9.27 -24.33 -1.17
CA GLY A 548 8.53 -24.97 -2.24
C GLY A 548 8.42 -24.09 -3.47
N GLU A 549 7.67 -24.59 -4.46
CA GLU A 549 7.37 -23.88 -5.70
C GLU A 549 6.43 -22.70 -5.46
N TYR A 550 6.32 -21.79 -6.44
CA TYR A 550 5.50 -20.58 -6.32
C TYR A 550 4.05 -20.87 -5.85
N LYS A 551 3.38 -21.89 -6.42
CA LYS A 551 2.02 -22.27 -6.03
C LYS A 551 1.93 -22.73 -4.57
N GLU A 552 2.91 -23.49 -4.09
CA GLU A 552 2.98 -23.94 -2.70
C GLU A 552 3.20 -22.75 -1.74
N GLN A 553 4.00 -21.76 -2.17
CA GLN A 553 4.21 -20.52 -1.43
C GLN A 553 2.93 -19.70 -1.30
N LEU A 554 2.08 -19.65 -2.34
CA LEU A 554 0.75 -19.03 -2.26
C LEU A 554 -0.09 -19.68 -1.14
N ALA A 555 -0.19 -21.01 -1.14
CA ALA A 555 -0.95 -21.75 -0.14
C ALA A 555 -0.42 -21.56 1.29
N ARG A 556 0.90 -21.46 1.46
CA ARG A 556 1.53 -21.20 2.76
C ARG A 556 1.30 -19.78 3.25
N SER A 557 1.33 -18.79 2.35
CA SER A 557 1.13 -17.39 2.71
C SER A 557 -0.18 -17.14 3.48
N VAL A 558 -1.26 -17.83 3.12
CA VAL A 558 -2.55 -17.73 3.80
C VAL A 558 -2.46 -18.14 5.28
N ARG A 559 -1.61 -19.12 5.62
CA ARG A 559 -1.45 -19.62 7.00
C ARG A 559 -0.36 -18.90 7.78
N GLU A 560 0.70 -18.46 7.09
CA GLU A 560 1.97 -18.05 7.69
C GLU A 560 2.24 -16.53 7.52
N TRP A 561 1.28 -15.73 7.05
CA TRP A 561 1.49 -14.29 6.82
C TRP A 561 1.95 -13.53 8.06
N HIS A 562 1.55 -13.96 9.25
CA HIS A 562 1.96 -13.34 10.51
C HIS A 562 3.38 -13.72 10.94
N ASP A 563 3.99 -14.74 10.33
CA ASP A 563 5.36 -15.16 10.62
C ASP A 563 6.39 -14.24 9.98
N PHE A 564 6.03 -13.46 8.95
CA PHE A 564 6.96 -12.50 8.36
C PHE A 564 7.42 -11.44 9.36
N GLY A 565 8.70 -11.05 9.27
CA GLY A 565 9.25 -9.96 10.07
C GLY A 565 8.66 -8.61 9.68
N ILE A 566 8.60 -7.69 10.63
CA ILE A 566 8.21 -6.29 10.43
C ILE A 566 9.47 -5.43 10.54
N VAL A 567 9.69 -4.52 9.61
CA VAL A 567 10.84 -3.61 9.61
C VAL A 567 10.59 -2.48 10.61
N GLU A 568 11.39 -2.42 11.67
CA GLU A 568 11.25 -1.52 12.81
C GLU A 568 12.44 -0.58 12.95
N THR A 569 12.19 0.66 13.34
CA THR A 569 13.26 1.65 13.59
C THR A 569 13.99 1.37 14.90
N ARG A 570 15.28 1.02 14.84
CA ARG A 570 16.17 0.82 15.99
C ARG A 570 17.25 1.91 16.05
N ARG A 571 17.71 2.23 17.26
CA ARG A 571 18.77 3.21 17.49
C ARG A 571 20.14 2.55 17.34
N TYR A 572 21.04 3.20 16.63
CA TYR A 572 22.47 2.87 16.65
C TYR A 572 23.13 3.48 17.90
N THR A 573 23.71 2.64 18.76
CA THR A 573 24.15 3.03 20.11
C THR A 573 25.66 3.08 20.29
N VAL A 574 26.45 2.56 19.35
CA VAL A 574 27.93 2.58 19.45
C VAL A 574 28.47 4.01 19.44
N GLY A 575 27.83 4.93 18.71
CA GLY A 575 28.12 6.37 18.78
C GLY A 575 29.44 6.81 18.11
N ASP A 576 30.05 5.95 17.30
CA ASP A 576 31.30 6.22 16.57
C ASP A 576 31.09 7.01 15.25
N GLY A 577 29.83 7.31 14.88
CA GLY A 577 29.47 8.02 13.66
C GLY A 577 29.62 7.21 12.36
N ARG A 578 29.84 5.89 12.42
CA ARG A 578 30.05 5.05 11.23
C ARG A 578 28.77 4.67 10.48
N PHE A 579 27.66 4.57 11.19
CA PHE A 579 26.35 4.19 10.64
C PHE A 579 25.30 5.25 10.98
N PRO A 580 24.15 5.27 10.29
CA PRO A 580 23.04 6.15 10.63
C PRO A 580 22.64 6.03 12.10
N SER A 581 22.28 7.14 12.72
CA SER A 581 21.83 7.17 14.13
C SER A 581 20.58 6.31 14.39
N THR A 582 19.80 6.07 13.34
CA THR A 582 18.65 5.17 13.31
C THR A 582 18.78 4.22 12.14
N VAL A 583 18.59 2.93 12.40
CA VAL A 583 18.67 1.85 11.43
C VAL A 583 17.34 1.12 11.45
N ARG A 584 16.76 0.80 10.29
CA ARG A 584 15.52 0.00 10.25
C ARG A 584 15.87 -1.47 10.06
N VAL A 585 15.34 -2.31 10.95
CA VAL A 585 15.75 -3.70 11.15
C VAL A 585 14.52 -4.59 11.14
N GLU A 586 14.59 -5.72 10.46
CA GLU A 586 13.55 -6.73 10.52
C GLU A 586 13.44 -7.31 11.94
N SER A 587 12.23 -7.28 12.51
CA SER A 587 11.91 -8.05 13.72
C SER A 587 12.06 -9.55 13.43
N THR A 588 12.47 -10.34 14.42
CA THR A 588 12.72 -11.78 14.22
C THR A 588 11.48 -12.46 13.62
N PRO A 589 11.59 -13.04 12.41
CA PRO A 589 10.46 -13.74 11.79
C PRO A 589 10.08 -15.00 12.59
N GLY A 590 8.81 -15.38 12.56
CA GLY A 590 8.27 -16.62 13.16
C GLY A 590 8.68 -17.90 12.41
N PHE A 591 9.29 -17.77 11.24
CA PHE A 591 9.74 -18.92 10.45
C PHE A 591 10.96 -19.64 11.08
N PRO A 592 11.07 -20.97 10.89
CA PRO A 592 12.29 -21.71 11.22
C PRO A 592 13.38 -21.42 10.16
N LEU A 593 14.26 -20.47 10.48
CA LEU A 593 15.31 -19.96 9.57
C LEU A 593 16.71 -20.58 9.78
N GLU A 594 16.87 -21.52 10.72
CA GLU A 594 18.16 -22.20 10.91
C GLU A 594 18.59 -22.94 9.62
N GLY A 595 19.82 -22.67 9.18
CA GLY A 595 20.37 -23.22 7.93
C GLY A 595 19.70 -22.73 6.65
N VAL A 596 18.82 -21.72 6.72
CA VAL A 596 18.17 -21.13 5.54
C VAL A 596 19.06 -20.03 4.98
N SER A 597 19.41 -20.13 3.70
CA SER A 597 20.14 -19.08 3.00
C SER A 597 19.38 -17.74 3.06
N PRO A 598 20.06 -16.62 3.37
CA PRO A 598 19.48 -15.28 3.27
C PRO A 598 18.94 -14.96 1.87
N ASP A 599 19.48 -15.58 0.82
CA ASP A 599 19.08 -15.35 -0.57
C ASP A 599 17.92 -16.25 -1.04
N ARG A 600 17.35 -17.10 -0.17
CA ARG A 600 16.23 -17.95 -0.58
C ARG A 600 15.06 -17.11 -1.11
N ASN A 601 14.49 -17.53 -2.25
CA ASN A 601 13.42 -16.83 -2.97
C ASN A 601 13.80 -15.44 -3.50
N LEU A 602 15.09 -15.16 -3.69
CA LEU A 602 15.59 -13.91 -4.28
C LEU A 602 15.26 -13.79 -5.77
N VAL A 603 15.44 -14.88 -6.53
CA VAL A 603 15.20 -14.92 -7.97
C VAL A 603 13.84 -15.58 -8.22
N THR A 604 12.97 -14.93 -8.98
CA THR A 604 11.71 -15.54 -9.42
C THR A 604 11.80 -15.90 -10.90
N LEU A 605 11.58 -17.17 -11.22
CA LEU A 605 11.52 -17.70 -12.57
C LEU A 605 10.06 -17.95 -12.94
N HIS A 606 9.51 -17.10 -13.81
CA HIS A 606 8.26 -17.37 -14.49
C HIS A 606 8.47 -18.43 -15.58
N VAL A 607 7.62 -19.45 -15.59
CA VAL A 607 7.57 -20.48 -16.62
C VAL A 607 6.15 -20.56 -17.16
N PRO A 608 5.94 -20.51 -18.49
CA PRO A 608 4.63 -20.72 -19.08
C PRO A 608 4.01 -22.03 -18.60
N GLU A 609 2.73 -22.00 -18.27
CA GLU A 609 2.03 -23.14 -17.67
C GLU A 609 2.07 -24.42 -18.53
N PRO A 610 1.90 -24.38 -19.88
CA PRO A 610 2.04 -25.56 -20.73
C PRO A 610 3.42 -26.25 -20.65
N VAL A 611 4.45 -25.51 -20.23
CA VAL A 611 5.83 -25.98 -20.15
C VAL A 611 6.13 -26.56 -18.78
N LEU A 612 5.38 -26.16 -17.73
CA LEU A 612 5.48 -26.73 -16.39
C LEU A 612 5.16 -28.23 -16.43
N GLY A 613 6.21 -29.05 -16.32
CA GLY A 613 6.12 -30.53 -16.38
C GLY A 613 6.77 -31.15 -17.62
N THR A 614 7.13 -30.36 -18.63
CA THR A 614 7.85 -30.86 -19.84
C THR A 614 9.37 -30.84 -19.68
N THR A 615 9.88 -29.94 -18.84
CA THR A 615 11.29 -29.84 -18.45
C THR A 615 11.42 -30.22 -16.99
N THR A 616 12.50 -30.90 -16.60
CA THR A 616 12.66 -31.26 -15.18
C THR A 616 12.90 -29.99 -14.36
N HIS A 617 12.28 -29.92 -13.17
CA HIS A 617 12.46 -28.80 -12.24
C HIS A 617 13.96 -28.54 -11.95
N ALA A 618 14.76 -29.62 -11.87
CA ALA A 618 16.21 -29.52 -11.68
C ALA A 618 16.92 -28.82 -12.84
N ASP A 619 16.51 -29.06 -14.09
CA ASP A 619 17.10 -28.40 -15.27
C ASP A 619 16.76 -26.91 -15.32
N LEU A 620 15.53 -26.53 -14.94
CA LEU A 620 15.11 -25.13 -14.84
C LEU A 620 15.95 -24.39 -13.80
N LEU A 621 16.11 -24.98 -12.61
CA LEU A 621 16.95 -24.42 -11.55
C LEU A 621 18.41 -24.28 -12.00
N ALA A 622 18.99 -25.32 -12.62
CA ALA A 622 20.39 -25.30 -13.06
C ALA A 622 20.62 -24.25 -14.16
N THR A 623 19.70 -24.15 -15.12
CA THR A 623 19.79 -23.18 -16.22
C THR A 623 19.67 -21.75 -15.70
N THR A 624 18.70 -21.48 -14.82
CA THR A 624 18.51 -20.15 -14.24
C THR A 624 19.65 -19.80 -13.29
N ALA A 625 20.20 -20.76 -12.54
CA ALA A 625 21.39 -20.55 -11.73
C ALA A 625 22.60 -20.16 -12.60
N ALA A 626 22.81 -20.86 -13.71
CA ALA A 626 23.87 -20.51 -14.66
C ALA A 626 23.64 -19.14 -15.32
N HIS A 627 22.39 -18.79 -15.63
CA HIS A 627 22.04 -17.52 -16.26
C HIS A 627 22.20 -16.31 -15.32
N THR A 628 21.80 -16.46 -14.07
CA THR A 628 21.70 -15.38 -13.07
C THR A 628 22.91 -15.30 -12.14
N GLY A 629 23.69 -16.37 -12.02
CA GLY A 629 24.82 -16.48 -11.09
C GLY A 629 24.42 -16.82 -9.65
N TYR A 630 23.13 -17.02 -9.36
CA TYR A 630 22.65 -17.38 -8.02
C TYR A 630 22.55 -18.89 -7.82
N SER A 631 22.63 -19.33 -6.56
CA SER A 631 22.41 -20.73 -6.20
C SER A 631 20.99 -21.18 -6.52
N THR A 632 20.79 -22.48 -6.72
CA THR A 632 19.45 -23.06 -6.93
C THR A 632 18.50 -22.77 -5.77
N ASP A 633 19.02 -22.69 -4.53
CA ASP A 633 18.24 -22.38 -3.33
C ASP A 633 17.69 -20.94 -3.31
N ALA A 634 18.25 -20.05 -4.13
CA ALA A 634 17.79 -18.67 -4.28
C ALA A 634 16.63 -18.53 -5.28
N ILE A 635 16.31 -19.59 -6.05
CA ILE A 635 15.40 -19.52 -7.19
C ILE A 635 14.04 -20.11 -6.81
N THR A 636 12.98 -19.32 -6.95
CA THR A 636 11.59 -19.80 -6.95
C THR A 636 11.13 -20.01 -8.39
N VAL A 637 10.64 -21.21 -8.71
CA VAL A 637 10.09 -21.55 -10.03
C VAL A 637 8.56 -21.64 -9.95
N GLY A 638 7.89 -21.18 -11.00
CA GLY A 638 6.48 -21.48 -11.23
C GLY A 638 5.83 -20.59 -12.30
N TYR A 639 4.57 -20.86 -12.61
CA TYR A 639 3.75 -19.96 -13.40
C TYR A 639 3.28 -18.83 -12.49
N VAL A 640 3.74 -17.61 -12.79
CA VAL A 640 3.39 -16.40 -12.05
C VAL A 640 2.40 -15.62 -12.90
N ASP A 641 1.12 -15.92 -12.72
CA ASP A 641 0.00 -15.32 -13.45
C ASP A 641 -0.07 -13.79 -13.31
N LYS A 642 0.52 -13.22 -12.25
CA LYS A 642 0.74 -11.76 -12.11
C LYS A 642 1.54 -11.15 -13.28
N LEU A 643 2.29 -11.95 -14.03
CA LEU A 643 3.03 -11.51 -15.21
C LEU A 643 2.30 -11.82 -16.52
N ASP A 644 1.16 -12.48 -16.45
CA ASP A 644 0.39 -12.91 -17.60
C ASP A 644 -1.07 -12.49 -17.43
N PRO A 645 -1.36 -11.18 -17.43
CA PRO A 645 -2.66 -10.63 -17.03
C PRO A 645 -3.82 -11.15 -17.87
N PHE A 646 -3.55 -11.61 -19.09
CA PHE A 646 -4.57 -12.14 -20.00
C PHE A 646 -4.49 -13.67 -20.17
N GLY A 647 -3.56 -14.36 -19.52
CA GLY A 647 -3.43 -15.81 -19.59
C GLY A 647 -2.85 -16.35 -20.91
N GLU A 648 -2.11 -15.54 -21.67
CA GLU A 648 -1.49 -15.93 -22.95
C GLU A 648 -0.49 -17.09 -22.78
N GLU A 649 0.13 -17.19 -21.60
CA GLU A 649 1.11 -18.20 -21.21
C GLU A 649 0.49 -19.30 -20.32
N SER A 650 -0.85 -19.32 -20.16
CA SER A 650 -1.60 -20.35 -19.42
C SER A 650 -1.88 -21.61 -20.25
N ALA A 651 -2.20 -22.73 -19.58
CA ALA A 651 -2.45 -24.02 -20.23
C ALA A 651 -3.70 -24.04 -21.12
N ASN A 652 -4.67 -23.17 -20.83
CA ASN A 652 -5.95 -23.13 -21.54
C ASN A 652 -6.01 -22.05 -22.63
N GLY A 653 -4.95 -21.26 -22.80
CA GLY A 653 -4.99 -20.04 -23.61
C GLY A 653 -5.79 -18.93 -22.92
N GLY A 654 -5.40 -17.68 -23.15
CA GLY A 654 -5.92 -16.52 -22.43
C GLY A 654 -7.42 -16.30 -22.56
N GLY A 655 -8.07 -15.93 -21.46
CA GLY A 655 -9.53 -15.79 -21.34
C GLY A 655 -10.15 -14.50 -21.89
N ALA A 656 -9.38 -13.67 -22.59
CA ALA A 656 -9.88 -12.46 -23.22
C ALA A 656 -9.54 -12.46 -24.72
N GLU A 657 -10.28 -13.23 -25.52
CA GLU A 657 -10.30 -12.96 -26.97
C GLU A 657 -11.18 -11.71 -27.22
N PRO A 658 -10.68 -10.72 -27.98
CA PRO A 658 -11.48 -9.55 -28.32
C PRO A 658 -12.69 -9.95 -29.17
N GLU A 659 -13.87 -9.42 -28.86
CA GLU A 659 -15.04 -9.56 -29.74
C GLU A 659 -14.72 -8.97 -31.12
N GLY A 660 -14.61 -9.83 -32.15
CA GLY A 660 -14.82 -9.41 -33.54
C GLY A 660 -13.60 -9.28 -34.46
N GLY A 661 -12.53 -10.06 -34.26
CA GLY A 661 -11.49 -10.22 -35.29
C GLY A 661 -11.84 -11.30 -36.31
N ALA A 662 -12.60 -10.98 -37.36
CA ALA A 662 -12.65 -11.84 -38.54
C ALA A 662 -11.26 -11.86 -39.22
N ALA A 663 -10.81 -13.06 -39.60
CA ALA A 663 -9.56 -13.33 -40.32
C ALA A 663 -9.43 -12.59 -41.65
#